data_AF-A0A2R6HFP0-F1
#
_entry.id   AF-A0A2R6HFP0-F1
#
_cell.length_a   1.000
_cell.length_b   1.000
_cell.length_c   1.000
_cell.angle_alpha   90.00
_cell.angle_beta   90.00
_cell.angle_gamma   90.00
#
_symmetry.space_group_name_H-M   'P 1'
#
loop_
_entity.id
_entity.type
_entity.pdbx_description
1 polymer ?
#
loop_
_entity_poly.entity_id
_entity_poly.type
_entity_poly.pdbx_seq_one_letter_code
_entity_poly.pdbx_strand_id
1 'polypeptide(L)'
;MRRREFGRGLLGIAGLLATGTASGEGQFDTTSEQLSAQSEGINRLLFPSTGGLLDANMEPLTDDSLIAVWAESTAVINDRDGDGDAVDYPDDIDIPLVGIDEVGDGTVAAIGSQLVDDGNLVPKLEGEDPLGDLGNEEFLLNLYDEYAGGDRILWDESHGQFYTLDRFRNFAAYAEDNGYTVEATTDLTADLDDAGVLVVTSPSDSFSDAELSALSDFVADGGLLVMHNQSDFNNFDETANFNDIAADLGLGFRFNDAEVGDEENNVGIYYLPLTANFNDAFPLFADREGITIDLQRGVEYDVTVEDIADGDTVDVVFDGADVGLETDYTGTIRLLGIDTPESASVAASAERPEEWEGLAYDAGEVDPIDELVFDSTASLLDADGQPLTGDGPAVVYAEPTAFNVDEDGNGDAVEYPDDADIPLVAVDGTVAGLGAPFVDDGFDATADNEEFLLNLYDELIDGDTVLWDESHGQFYDLASFPEFESYAEAEGYDLQATGDLENDLGGADAVVVTSPADAFSDSELSALSEFVADGGAVLFHDQSDFKDFDATANLNDLADALGLAFRFNDDQVLDEDENAGQPFVPTTGNFDGSSSLFETRAGIDDDPDARTTEYLVEWAGKATEFANRLDGEDVTLFFDENEPLRDPTRLLAYIRYDDSGDGGRDTLYNRQIIEEGYGRVYGSTLSRHDEFWQAEWDARQADTGIWAESDIDDATPYRDDGLEEVFAPVAASVGTAGNPPAQPSGTLFAEPSAERDSPRQSGRIPLFARDEDARTAVGGSLLIDERYERLEGFDVDTSGYDNFSFVTTHIESLTDQDGLVFVDGGHGQFGADYALSSEDMAYYQRHLEGRGVNLEQLNDLTLDRLSMAKALIITTPATALTQDELDAVEAFRDAGGAVVLMGSAAAPDDAIANLNGVADALGTDLRVNTDQVVDAENNVNEDPELPATQRVNMVERYLDENGEIDLQTVQEAFQDSQDGLIEIRIVQRLFQIYLENN
;
A
#
# COMPACT_ATOMS: atom_id res chain seq x y z
N MET A 1 -0.66 11.07 8.15
CA MET A 1 -1.92 11.11 7.37
C MET A 1 -1.62 11.68 6.00
N ARG A 2 -0.84 10.92 5.23
CA ARG A 2 -0.81 11.10 3.79
C ARG A 2 -2.21 10.86 3.26
N ARG A 3 -2.58 11.60 2.21
CA ARG A 3 -3.67 11.22 1.30
C ARG A 3 -3.34 9.97 0.48
N ARG A 4 -2.19 9.33 0.70
CA ARG A 4 -1.71 8.17 -0.03
C ARG A 4 -1.01 7.24 0.96
N GLU A 5 -1.58 6.06 1.12
CA GLU A 5 -1.05 4.91 1.85
C GLU A 5 -1.15 4.96 3.39
N PHE A 6 -2.27 4.42 3.87
CA PHE A 6 -2.40 3.56 5.06
C PHE A 6 -3.74 2.84 4.87
N GLY A 7 -3.77 1.99 3.84
CA GLY A 7 -4.95 1.28 3.38
C GLY A 7 -4.67 -0.21 3.37
N ARG A 8 -4.47 -0.80 4.55
CA ARG A 8 -4.72 -2.21 4.87
C ARG A 8 -4.60 -2.37 6.39
N GLY A 9 -5.74 -2.64 7.02
CA GLY A 9 -5.97 -2.83 8.46
C GLY A 9 -7.46 -3.06 8.61
N LEU A 10 -7.87 -4.18 9.20
CA LEU A 10 -9.15 -4.86 8.95
C LEU A 10 -10.44 -4.06 9.25
N LEU A 11 -11.38 -4.19 8.29
CA LEU A 11 -12.83 -4.41 8.38
C LEU A 11 -13.64 -3.83 9.56
N GLY A 12 -14.57 -2.96 9.16
CA GLY A 12 -15.72 -2.52 9.94
C GLY A 12 -17.02 -2.43 9.13
N ILE A 13 -17.36 -3.47 8.35
CA ILE A 13 -18.75 -3.72 7.95
C ILE A 13 -19.08 -5.15 8.39
N ALA A 14 -19.98 -5.25 9.37
CA ALA A 14 -20.45 -6.53 9.87
C ALA A 14 -21.18 -7.31 8.75
N GLY A 15 -20.47 -8.22 8.09
CA GLY A 15 -21.08 -9.31 7.34
C GLY A 15 -20.37 -9.77 6.06
N LEU A 16 -19.10 -10.19 6.12
CA LEU A 16 -18.59 -11.49 5.63
C LEU A 16 -17.05 -11.47 5.60
N LEU A 17 -16.41 -12.50 6.13
CA LEU A 17 -14.97 -12.57 6.38
C LEU A 17 -14.17 -13.26 5.26
N ALA A 18 -13.06 -12.61 4.90
CA ALA A 18 -11.70 -13.11 4.56
C ALA A 18 -11.55 -14.01 3.30
N THR A 19 -10.54 -13.91 2.44
CA THR A 19 -9.18 -13.32 2.39
C THR A 19 -8.88 -12.91 0.94
N GLY A 20 -8.02 -11.92 0.70
CA GLY A 20 -7.53 -11.57 -0.64
C GLY A 20 -6.67 -10.32 -0.60
N THR A 21 -5.37 -10.49 -0.79
CA THR A 21 -4.32 -9.47 -0.91
C THR A 21 -4.42 -8.81 -2.30
N ALA A 22 -4.42 -7.48 -2.38
CA ALA A 22 -4.52 -6.74 -3.66
C ALA A 22 -3.45 -5.63 -3.73
N SER A 23 -2.29 -5.97 -4.29
CA SER A 23 -1.14 -5.08 -4.57
C SER A 23 -1.49 -4.06 -5.65
N GLY A 24 -1.25 -2.76 -5.42
CA GLY A 24 -1.46 -1.76 -6.47
C GLY A 24 -1.42 -0.32 -5.98
N GLU A 25 -0.49 0.46 -6.51
CA GLU A 25 -0.14 1.84 -6.14
C GLU A 25 -1.15 2.86 -6.73
N GLY A 26 -1.99 3.47 -5.87
CA GLY A 26 -3.03 4.43 -6.29
C GLY A 26 -2.70 5.90 -6.01
N GLN A 27 -2.39 6.69 -7.04
CA GLN A 27 -2.13 8.12 -6.95
C GLN A 27 -3.40 8.99 -6.80
N PHE A 28 -3.74 9.45 -5.58
CA PHE A 28 -4.70 10.55 -5.38
C PHE A 28 -4.13 11.92 -5.84
N ASP A 29 -4.31 12.35 -7.09
CA ASP A 29 -4.07 13.76 -7.50
C ASP A 29 -5.21 14.62 -6.96
N THR A 30 -4.98 15.26 -5.82
CA THR A 30 -5.99 16.09 -5.14
C THR A 30 -5.56 17.55 -5.11
N THR A 31 -5.47 18.16 -6.29
CA THR A 31 -5.41 19.62 -6.36
C THR A 31 -6.73 20.22 -5.81
N SER A 32 -6.64 20.78 -4.61
CA SER A 32 -7.71 21.52 -3.93
C SER A 32 -8.23 22.74 -4.70
N GLU A 33 -7.58 23.14 -5.80
CA GLU A 33 -8.07 24.15 -6.72
C GLU A 33 -9.20 23.67 -7.65
N GLN A 34 -9.37 22.36 -7.90
CA GLN A 34 -10.47 21.85 -8.73
C GLN A 34 -11.81 21.71 -7.98
N LEU A 35 -11.81 21.65 -6.66
CA LEU A 35 -13.01 21.43 -5.82
C LEU A 35 -13.79 22.72 -5.46
N SER A 36 -13.38 23.89 -5.94
CA SER A 36 -14.03 25.18 -5.60
C SER A 36 -14.95 25.77 -6.67
N ALA A 37 -15.13 25.07 -7.80
CA ALA A 37 -16.19 25.40 -8.74
C ALA A 37 -17.46 24.64 -8.34
N GLN A 38 -18.50 25.36 -7.91
CA GLN A 38 -19.87 24.81 -7.89
C GLN A 38 -20.16 24.19 -9.26
N SER A 39 -20.03 22.87 -9.38
CA SER A 39 -20.54 22.13 -10.52
C SER A 39 -22.06 22.23 -10.47
N GLU A 40 -22.72 22.27 -11.62
CA GLU A 40 -24.19 22.31 -11.70
C GLU A 40 -24.82 20.89 -11.63
N GLY A 41 -24.11 19.88 -11.09
CA GLY A 41 -24.48 18.45 -11.15
C GLY A 41 -23.70 17.53 -10.19
N ILE A 42 -24.14 16.27 -10.08
CA ILE A 42 -23.44 15.15 -9.42
C ILE A 42 -22.07 14.98 -10.09
N ASN A 43 -21.01 14.82 -9.30
CA ASN A 43 -19.63 14.78 -9.82
C ASN A 43 -18.97 13.42 -9.73
N ARG A 44 -19.37 12.60 -8.75
CA ARG A 44 -18.87 11.24 -8.53
C ARG A 44 -19.99 10.37 -7.99
N LEU A 45 -19.83 9.06 -8.07
CA LEU A 45 -20.66 8.03 -7.45
C LEU A 45 -19.74 6.95 -6.86
N LEU A 46 -20.14 6.39 -5.72
CA LEU A 46 -19.49 5.24 -5.08
C LEU A 46 -20.23 3.94 -5.40
N PHE A 47 -19.50 2.89 -5.79
CA PHE A 47 -20.07 1.58 -6.11
C PHE A 47 -19.49 0.49 -5.20
N PRO A 48 -19.99 0.37 -3.96
CA PRO A 48 -19.46 -0.63 -3.03
C PRO A 48 -19.78 -2.05 -3.51
N SER A 49 -18.79 -2.95 -3.51
CA SER A 49 -18.95 -4.38 -3.84
C SER A 49 -19.79 -4.58 -5.11
N THR A 50 -19.30 -4.03 -6.22
CA THR A 50 -20.07 -3.92 -7.46
C THR A 50 -19.69 -4.98 -8.48
N GLY A 51 -20.67 -5.44 -9.26
CA GLY A 51 -20.46 -6.19 -10.49
C GLY A 51 -20.60 -5.34 -11.75
N GLY A 52 -20.11 -5.85 -12.88
CA GLY A 52 -20.25 -5.24 -14.20
C GLY A 52 -21.52 -5.65 -14.94
N LEU A 53 -21.76 -5.10 -16.14
CA LEU A 53 -22.88 -5.48 -17.01
C LEU A 53 -22.42 -5.96 -18.38
N LEU A 54 -22.97 -7.07 -18.87
CA LEU A 54 -22.72 -7.64 -20.20
C LEU A 54 -23.85 -7.35 -21.17
N ASP A 55 -23.65 -7.67 -22.45
CA ASP A 55 -24.69 -7.61 -23.47
C ASP A 55 -25.64 -8.81 -23.37
N ALA A 56 -26.72 -8.79 -24.15
CA ALA A 56 -27.73 -9.86 -24.15
C ALA A 56 -27.19 -11.26 -24.57
N ASN A 57 -25.97 -11.36 -25.09
CA ASN A 57 -25.29 -12.59 -25.47
C ASN A 57 -24.22 -13.04 -24.45
N MET A 58 -24.08 -12.35 -23.31
CA MET A 58 -22.99 -12.53 -22.34
C MET A 58 -21.61 -12.18 -22.93
N GLU A 59 -21.55 -11.17 -23.80
CA GLU A 59 -20.30 -10.56 -24.29
C GLU A 59 -20.16 -9.13 -23.72
N PRO A 60 -18.98 -8.49 -23.74
CA PRO A 60 -18.82 -7.11 -23.28
C PRO A 60 -19.86 -6.14 -23.89
N LEU A 61 -20.59 -5.43 -23.04
CA LEU A 61 -21.59 -4.43 -23.41
C LEU A 61 -20.93 -3.14 -23.90
N THR A 62 -21.11 -2.83 -25.19
CA THR A 62 -20.56 -1.63 -25.84
C THR A 62 -21.62 -0.71 -26.45
N ASP A 63 -22.91 -0.93 -26.15
CA ASP A 63 -23.98 -0.07 -26.66
C ASP A 63 -24.22 1.09 -25.68
N ASP A 64 -23.55 2.22 -25.93
CA ASP A 64 -23.68 3.45 -25.12
C ASP A 64 -25.12 3.95 -24.98
N SER A 65 -26.06 3.51 -25.82
CA SER A 65 -27.47 3.87 -25.66
C SER A 65 -28.16 3.16 -24.50
N LEU A 66 -27.51 2.14 -23.92
CA LEU A 66 -27.96 1.40 -22.75
C LEU A 66 -27.17 1.72 -21.49
N ILE A 67 -26.04 2.44 -21.57
CA ILE A 67 -25.12 2.58 -20.43
C ILE A 67 -25.19 3.99 -19.88
N ALA A 68 -25.55 4.13 -18.60
CA ALA A 68 -25.62 5.42 -17.92
C ALA A 68 -24.32 5.78 -17.20
N VAL A 69 -23.64 4.80 -16.62
CA VAL A 69 -22.41 4.97 -15.82
C VAL A 69 -21.43 3.85 -16.15
N TRP A 70 -20.17 4.20 -16.35
CA TRP A 70 -19.05 3.28 -16.44
C TRP A 70 -18.17 3.36 -15.19
N ALA A 71 -17.37 2.33 -14.93
CA ALA A 71 -16.21 2.46 -14.09
C ALA A 71 -15.17 3.38 -14.75
N GLU A 72 -14.16 3.82 -13.98
CA GLU A 72 -13.01 4.49 -14.58
C GLU A 72 -12.18 3.48 -15.39
N SER A 73 -11.36 3.96 -16.33
CA SER A 73 -10.60 3.09 -17.25
C SER A 73 -9.54 2.23 -16.56
N THR A 74 -9.28 2.48 -15.28
CA THR A 74 -8.32 1.77 -14.42
C THR A 74 -8.97 0.61 -13.66
N ALA A 75 -10.30 0.52 -13.69
CA ALA A 75 -11.03 -0.56 -13.06
C ALA A 75 -10.82 -1.87 -13.81
N VAL A 76 -10.75 -2.97 -13.05
CA VAL A 76 -10.56 -4.33 -13.57
C VAL A 76 -11.65 -5.27 -13.06
N ILE A 77 -11.83 -6.38 -13.77
CA ILE A 77 -12.72 -7.48 -13.42
C ILE A 77 -11.91 -8.54 -12.69
N ASN A 78 -12.45 -9.07 -11.59
CA ASN A 78 -11.96 -10.30 -10.96
C ASN A 78 -13.08 -11.33 -10.86
N ASP A 79 -12.69 -12.60 -11.05
CA ASP A 79 -13.47 -13.78 -10.69
C ASP A 79 -13.10 -14.19 -9.27
N ARG A 80 -13.83 -13.67 -8.29
CA ARG A 80 -13.41 -13.75 -6.88
C ARG A 80 -13.78 -15.07 -6.21
N ASP A 81 -14.77 -15.80 -6.73
CA ASP A 81 -15.12 -17.13 -6.24
C ASP A 81 -14.41 -18.27 -7.00
N GLY A 82 -13.80 -17.94 -8.15
CA GLY A 82 -12.93 -18.81 -8.92
C GLY A 82 -13.67 -19.89 -9.71
N ASP A 83 -14.96 -19.70 -9.99
CA ASP A 83 -15.77 -20.69 -10.69
C ASP A 83 -15.71 -20.57 -12.23
N GLY A 84 -15.11 -19.49 -12.75
CA GLY A 84 -14.77 -19.27 -14.15
C GLY A 84 -15.89 -18.68 -15.00
N ASP A 85 -16.89 -18.03 -14.39
CA ASP A 85 -18.03 -17.44 -15.10
C ASP A 85 -18.00 -15.90 -15.25
N ALA A 86 -17.01 -15.23 -14.66
CA ALA A 86 -16.67 -13.85 -14.93
C ALA A 86 -16.26 -13.62 -16.39
N VAL A 87 -16.76 -12.54 -17.00
CA VAL A 87 -16.37 -12.12 -18.34
C VAL A 87 -15.52 -10.87 -18.27
N ASP A 88 -14.27 -10.99 -18.73
CA ASP A 88 -13.33 -9.88 -18.83
C ASP A 88 -13.71 -8.85 -19.90
N TYR A 89 -13.29 -7.61 -19.64
CA TYR A 89 -13.37 -6.51 -20.57
C TYR A 89 -12.01 -6.26 -21.25
N PRO A 90 -11.96 -5.97 -22.56
CA PRO A 90 -10.74 -5.48 -23.19
C PRO A 90 -10.31 -4.13 -22.61
N ASP A 91 -9.00 -3.90 -22.49
CA ASP A 91 -8.41 -2.66 -21.93
C ASP A 91 -8.87 -1.34 -22.59
N ASP A 92 -9.43 -1.40 -23.82
CA ASP A 92 -9.94 -0.22 -24.53
C ASP A 92 -11.45 0.01 -24.38
N ILE A 93 -12.11 -0.73 -23.48
CA ILE A 93 -13.55 -0.67 -23.22
C ILE A 93 -13.80 -0.56 -21.71
N ASP A 94 -14.32 0.59 -21.27
CA ASP A 94 -14.69 0.79 -19.86
C ASP A 94 -15.83 -0.15 -19.44
N ILE A 95 -15.78 -0.62 -18.20
CA ILE A 95 -16.75 -1.57 -17.62
C ILE A 95 -18.06 -0.83 -17.29
N PRO A 96 -19.23 -1.23 -17.83
CA PRO A 96 -20.51 -0.60 -17.49
C PRO A 96 -20.98 -1.00 -16.09
N LEU A 97 -21.32 -0.01 -15.25
CA LEU A 97 -21.82 -0.21 -13.87
C LEU A 97 -23.32 0.03 -13.75
N VAL A 98 -23.89 0.86 -14.63
CA VAL A 98 -25.35 1.12 -14.67
C VAL A 98 -25.87 1.05 -16.10
N GLY A 99 -26.88 0.20 -16.29
CA GLY A 99 -27.57 -0.03 -17.55
C GLY A 99 -29.04 0.40 -17.47
N ILE A 100 -29.56 1.04 -18.52
CA ILE A 100 -30.95 1.47 -18.62
C ILE A 100 -31.51 1.05 -19.98
N ASP A 101 -32.60 0.29 -19.97
CA ASP A 101 -33.29 -0.16 -21.18
C ASP A 101 -34.79 0.18 -21.11
N GLU A 102 -35.27 0.92 -22.12
CA GLU A 102 -36.69 1.28 -22.26
C GLU A 102 -37.43 0.17 -23.02
N VAL A 103 -38.23 -0.63 -22.32
CA VAL A 103 -38.97 -1.76 -22.89
C VAL A 103 -40.46 -1.47 -22.91
N GLY A 104 -40.99 -1.25 -24.12
CA GLY A 104 -42.41 -0.95 -24.31
C GLY A 104 -42.73 0.48 -23.91
N ASP A 105 -43.57 0.66 -22.89
CA ASP A 105 -43.91 1.97 -22.31
C ASP A 105 -43.23 2.22 -20.95
N GLY A 106 -42.43 1.26 -20.43
CA GLY A 106 -41.70 1.36 -19.15
C GLY A 106 -40.19 1.16 -19.30
N THR A 107 -39.49 1.03 -18.17
CA THR A 107 -38.03 1.07 -18.10
C THR A 107 -37.48 0.04 -17.11
N VAL A 108 -36.33 -0.54 -17.42
CA VAL A 108 -35.54 -1.34 -16.48
C VAL A 108 -34.18 -0.70 -16.28
N ALA A 109 -33.77 -0.52 -15.02
CA ALA A 109 -32.44 -0.07 -14.63
C ALA A 109 -31.70 -1.21 -13.91
N ALA A 110 -30.53 -1.57 -14.41
CA ALA A 110 -29.58 -2.48 -13.78
C ALA A 110 -28.45 -1.68 -13.14
N ILE A 111 -28.15 -1.96 -11.89
CA ILE A 111 -27.13 -1.28 -11.10
C ILE A 111 -26.24 -2.37 -10.49
N GLY A 112 -24.94 -2.30 -10.75
CA GLY A 112 -23.98 -3.32 -10.30
C GLY A 112 -23.83 -3.46 -8.78
N SER A 113 -24.37 -2.53 -7.99
CA SER A 113 -24.17 -2.42 -6.55
C SER A 113 -25.46 -2.09 -5.79
N GLN A 114 -25.48 -2.44 -4.50
CA GLN A 114 -26.48 -2.00 -3.52
C GLN A 114 -26.20 -0.55 -3.09
N LEU A 115 -26.45 0.40 -4.00
CA LEU A 115 -26.32 1.82 -3.68
C LEU A 115 -27.23 2.18 -2.50
N VAL A 116 -26.76 3.10 -1.64
CA VAL A 116 -27.48 3.68 -0.50
C VAL A 116 -28.03 2.68 0.54
N ASP A 117 -27.45 1.49 0.61
CA ASP A 117 -27.59 0.59 1.76
C ASP A 117 -27.05 1.29 3.03
N ASP A 118 -27.80 1.21 4.13
CA ASP A 118 -27.49 1.89 5.39
C ASP A 118 -26.13 1.43 5.97
N GLY A 119 -25.67 0.21 5.67
CA GLY A 119 -24.37 -0.32 6.11
C GLY A 119 -23.19 0.20 5.28
N ASN A 120 -23.42 0.59 4.04
CA ASN A 120 -22.41 1.15 3.13
C ASN A 120 -22.64 2.64 2.84
N LEU A 121 -23.52 3.29 3.60
CA LEU A 121 -23.86 4.69 3.40
C LEU A 121 -22.65 5.54 3.79
N VAL A 122 -22.17 6.33 2.85
CA VAL A 122 -21.15 7.37 3.08
C VAL A 122 -21.86 8.72 3.00
N PRO A 123 -22.61 9.12 4.03
CA PRO A 123 -23.42 10.33 3.96
C PRO A 123 -22.53 11.57 3.90
N LYS A 124 -23.11 12.64 3.37
CA LYS A 124 -22.48 13.95 3.38
C LYS A 124 -22.35 14.48 4.80
N LEU A 125 -21.20 15.02 5.15
CA LEU A 125 -20.99 15.68 6.44
C LEU A 125 -21.46 17.15 6.40
N GLU A 126 -22.26 17.59 7.38
CA GLU A 126 -22.80 18.96 7.37
C GLU A 126 -21.69 20.02 7.48
N GLY A 127 -21.55 20.85 6.44
CA GLY A 127 -20.69 22.03 6.46
C GLY A 127 -19.21 21.76 6.17
N GLU A 128 -18.80 20.50 6.07
CA GLU A 128 -17.44 20.07 5.76
C GLU A 128 -17.47 18.64 5.25
N ASP A 129 -17.18 18.39 3.98
CA ASP A 129 -17.03 17.02 3.47
C ASP A 129 -15.73 16.88 2.66
N PRO A 130 -14.71 16.21 3.22
CA PRO A 130 -13.43 16.02 2.53
C PRO A 130 -13.50 15.04 1.35
N LEU A 131 -14.52 14.19 1.23
CA LEU A 131 -14.75 13.34 0.03
C LEU A 131 -15.61 14.05 -1.02
N GLY A 132 -16.23 15.18 -0.67
CA GLY A 132 -17.24 15.82 -1.50
C GLY A 132 -18.56 15.06 -1.51
N ASP A 133 -19.50 15.55 -2.32
CA ASP A 133 -20.82 14.96 -2.47
C ASP A 133 -20.75 13.75 -3.42
N LEU A 134 -20.94 12.54 -2.90
CA LEU A 134 -20.89 11.30 -3.68
C LEU A 134 -22.20 11.03 -4.45
N GLY A 135 -23.27 11.80 -4.25
CA GLY A 135 -24.40 11.85 -5.18
C GLY A 135 -25.24 10.57 -5.36
N ASN A 136 -24.98 9.49 -4.60
CA ASN A 136 -25.61 8.18 -4.80
C ASN A 136 -27.13 8.22 -4.62
N GLU A 137 -27.60 8.86 -3.55
CA GLU A 137 -29.01 9.06 -3.25
C GLU A 137 -29.68 10.02 -4.23
N GLU A 138 -28.98 11.07 -4.66
CA GLU A 138 -29.45 12.02 -5.66
C GLU A 138 -29.62 11.35 -7.01
N PHE A 139 -28.68 10.49 -7.40
CA PHE A 139 -28.73 9.71 -8.62
C PHE A 139 -29.95 8.78 -8.64
N LEU A 140 -30.17 8.00 -7.58
CA LEU A 140 -31.33 7.12 -7.50
C LEU A 140 -32.65 7.88 -7.51
N LEU A 141 -32.71 9.04 -6.86
CA LEU A 141 -33.91 9.86 -6.88
C LEU A 141 -34.12 10.54 -8.24
N ASN A 142 -33.06 10.97 -8.93
CA ASN A 142 -33.11 11.43 -10.33
C ASN A 142 -33.65 10.32 -11.25
N LEU A 143 -33.22 9.08 -11.05
CA LEU A 143 -33.71 7.90 -11.78
C LEU A 143 -35.21 7.69 -11.57
N TYR A 144 -35.68 7.77 -10.32
CA TYR A 144 -37.11 7.63 -10.02
C TYR A 144 -37.93 8.79 -10.59
N ASP A 145 -37.43 10.03 -10.53
CA ASP A 145 -38.14 11.19 -11.07
C ASP A 145 -38.30 11.12 -12.59
N GLU A 146 -37.29 10.58 -13.30
CA GLU A 146 -37.30 10.46 -14.76
C GLU A 146 -38.19 9.31 -15.23
N TYR A 147 -38.11 8.14 -14.59
CA TYR A 147 -38.68 6.90 -15.15
C TYR A 147 -39.86 6.30 -14.37
N ALA A 148 -40.16 6.73 -13.14
CA ALA A 148 -41.25 6.11 -12.37
C ALA A 148 -42.64 6.37 -12.99
N GLY A 149 -43.46 5.31 -13.06
CA GLY A 149 -44.85 5.40 -13.49
C GLY A 149 -45.81 6.02 -12.45
N GLY A 150 -45.31 6.29 -11.23
CA GLY A 150 -46.06 6.84 -10.10
C GLY A 150 -45.24 6.89 -8.81
N ASP A 151 -45.82 7.45 -7.76
CA ASP A 151 -45.10 7.81 -6.53
C ASP A 151 -44.92 6.64 -5.53
N ARG A 152 -45.39 5.43 -5.87
CA ARG A 152 -45.34 4.25 -4.99
C ARG A 152 -44.19 3.34 -5.39
N ILE A 153 -43.26 3.11 -4.46
CA ILE A 153 -42.09 2.25 -4.60
C ILE A 153 -42.33 0.96 -3.81
N LEU A 154 -42.22 -0.17 -4.48
CA LEU A 154 -42.26 -1.48 -3.85
C LEU A 154 -40.87 -2.08 -3.75
N TRP A 155 -40.49 -2.53 -2.56
CA TRP A 155 -39.27 -3.29 -2.32
C TRP A 155 -39.58 -4.78 -2.27
N ASP A 156 -38.98 -5.59 -3.13
CA ASP A 156 -39.21 -7.04 -3.12
C ASP A 156 -38.48 -7.72 -1.95
N GLU A 157 -39.22 -8.52 -1.18
CA GLU A 157 -38.70 -9.39 -0.11
C GLU A 157 -39.26 -10.82 -0.25
N SER A 158 -39.70 -11.22 -1.46
CA SER A 158 -40.31 -12.53 -1.71
C SER A 158 -39.36 -13.63 -2.19
N HIS A 159 -38.08 -13.31 -2.47
CA HIS A 159 -37.10 -14.22 -3.11
C HIS A 159 -35.80 -14.37 -2.31
N GLY A 160 -35.89 -14.40 -0.99
CA GLY A 160 -34.76 -14.70 -0.12
C GLY A 160 -33.72 -13.58 -0.01
N GLN A 161 -34.09 -12.34 -0.34
CA GLN A 161 -33.18 -11.19 -0.31
C GLN A 161 -32.54 -10.99 1.07
N PHE A 162 -31.22 -10.81 1.07
CA PHE A 162 -30.48 -10.30 2.22
C PHE A 162 -30.71 -8.78 2.42
N TYR A 163 -30.81 -8.06 1.30
CA TYR A 163 -31.02 -6.61 1.21
C TYR A 163 -32.51 -6.22 1.26
N THR A 164 -33.14 -6.47 2.41
CA THR A 164 -34.53 -6.05 2.68
C THR A 164 -34.65 -4.55 2.90
N LEU A 165 -35.86 -3.97 2.83
CA LEU A 165 -36.10 -2.53 3.01
C LEU A 165 -35.60 -2.01 4.37
N ASP A 166 -35.49 -2.86 5.39
CA ASP A 166 -34.96 -2.51 6.72
C ASP A 166 -33.51 -2.03 6.69
N ARG A 167 -32.76 -2.35 5.62
CA ARG A 167 -31.39 -1.90 5.39
C ARG A 167 -31.28 -0.62 4.54
N PHE A 168 -32.38 -0.04 4.10
CA PHE A 168 -32.40 1.17 3.26
C PHE A 168 -33.28 2.25 3.89
N ARG A 169 -33.33 2.31 5.23
CA ARG A 169 -34.30 3.16 5.93
C ARG A 169 -33.97 4.63 5.79
N ASN A 170 -32.69 5.00 5.71
CA ASN A 170 -32.29 6.39 5.47
C ASN A 170 -32.71 6.84 4.06
N PHE A 171 -32.45 6.01 3.04
CA PHE A 171 -32.89 6.30 1.69
C PHE A 171 -34.42 6.28 1.54
N ALA A 172 -35.12 5.36 2.21
CA ALA A 172 -36.57 5.32 2.20
C ALA A 172 -37.17 6.62 2.75
N ALA A 173 -36.65 7.12 3.88
CA ALA A 173 -37.07 8.41 4.43
C ALA A 173 -36.73 9.59 3.51
N TYR A 174 -35.54 9.56 2.89
CA TYR A 174 -35.14 10.55 1.88
C TYR A 174 -36.11 10.58 0.68
N ALA A 175 -36.49 9.42 0.15
CA ALA A 175 -37.45 9.31 -0.94
C ALA A 175 -38.86 9.76 -0.52
N GLU A 176 -39.30 9.41 0.69
CA GLU A 176 -40.59 9.85 1.25
C GLU A 176 -40.67 11.37 1.44
N ASP A 177 -39.60 11.99 1.93
CA ASP A 177 -39.49 13.45 2.05
C ASP A 177 -39.53 14.15 0.68
N ASN A 178 -39.13 13.44 -0.37
CA ASN A 178 -39.21 13.88 -1.77
C ASN A 178 -40.52 13.47 -2.48
N GLY A 179 -41.49 12.89 -1.77
CA GLY A 179 -42.86 12.71 -2.24
C GLY A 179 -43.22 11.29 -2.67
N TYR A 180 -42.31 10.32 -2.50
CA TYR A 180 -42.61 8.91 -2.73
C TYR A 180 -43.30 8.26 -1.52
N THR A 181 -43.77 7.04 -1.69
CA THR A 181 -44.19 6.14 -0.62
C THR A 181 -43.47 4.82 -0.82
N VAL A 182 -42.64 4.43 0.15
CA VAL A 182 -41.79 3.23 0.06
C VAL A 182 -42.35 2.15 0.97
N GLU A 183 -42.57 0.95 0.44
CA GLU A 183 -43.03 -0.18 1.24
C GLU A 183 -42.51 -1.52 0.69
N ALA A 184 -42.28 -2.48 1.59
CA ALA A 184 -41.88 -3.83 1.23
C ALA A 184 -43.09 -4.68 0.79
N THR A 185 -42.87 -5.65 -0.10
CA THR A 185 -43.84 -6.66 -0.50
C THR A 185 -43.24 -8.06 -0.44
N THR A 186 -44.07 -9.03 -0.09
CA THR A 186 -43.74 -10.47 -0.14
C THR A 186 -44.64 -11.24 -1.12
N ASP A 187 -45.42 -10.54 -1.95
CA ASP A 187 -46.33 -11.13 -2.95
C ASP A 187 -46.44 -10.18 -4.16
N LEU A 188 -45.41 -10.20 -5.01
CA LEU A 188 -45.31 -9.34 -6.19
C LEU A 188 -46.57 -9.38 -7.05
N THR A 189 -47.11 -10.59 -7.30
CA THR A 189 -48.27 -10.76 -8.16
C THR A 189 -49.55 -10.10 -7.63
N ALA A 190 -49.63 -9.88 -6.32
CA ALA A 190 -50.78 -9.25 -5.68
C ALA A 190 -50.62 -7.73 -5.51
N ASP A 191 -49.38 -7.25 -5.36
CA ASP A 191 -49.11 -5.91 -4.87
C ASP A 191 -48.65 -4.92 -5.95
N LEU A 192 -48.24 -5.39 -7.14
CA LEU A 192 -47.77 -4.53 -8.25
C LEU A 192 -48.81 -3.53 -8.79
N ASP A 193 -50.11 -3.78 -8.57
CA ASP A 193 -51.17 -2.86 -8.95
C ASP A 193 -50.93 -1.47 -8.31
N ASP A 194 -50.98 -0.40 -9.11
CA ASP A 194 -50.75 1.00 -8.70
C ASP A 194 -49.31 1.32 -8.20
N ALA A 195 -48.34 0.41 -8.31
CA ALA A 195 -46.92 0.72 -8.09
C ALA A 195 -46.33 1.49 -9.28
N GLY A 196 -45.44 2.44 -9.01
CA GLY A 196 -44.69 3.18 -10.03
C GLY A 196 -43.26 2.65 -10.21
N VAL A 197 -42.69 2.10 -9.14
CA VAL A 197 -41.35 1.51 -9.09
C VAL A 197 -41.42 0.17 -8.37
N LEU A 198 -40.69 -0.83 -8.88
CA LEU A 198 -40.35 -2.06 -8.18
C LEU A 198 -38.82 -2.12 -8.05
N VAL A 199 -38.33 -2.31 -6.82
CA VAL A 199 -36.92 -2.54 -6.51
C VAL A 199 -36.72 -4.02 -6.19
N VAL A 200 -35.74 -4.64 -6.85
CA VAL A 200 -35.31 -6.01 -6.58
C VAL A 200 -33.81 -5.98 -6.31
N THR A 201 -33.41 -6.44 -5.14
CA THR A 201 -32.00 -6.60 -4.73
C THR A 201 -31.61 -8.07 -4.79
N SER A 202 -30.37 -8.40 -5.13
CA SER A 202 -29.77 -9.76 -5.24
C SER A 202 -30.65 -10.90 -4.69
N PRO A 203 -31.53 -11.49 -5.54
CA PRO A 203 -32.51 -12.48 -5.11
C PRO A 203 -31.89 -13.88 -5.11
N SER A 204 -31.92 -14.56 -3.97
CA SER A 204 -31.41 -15.95 -3.84
C SER A 204 -32.35 -17.02 -4.41
N ASP A 205 -33.65 -16.71 -4.54
CA ASP A 205 -34.63 -17.64 -5.11
C ASP A 205 -35.05 -17.22 -6.53
N SER A 206 -35.20 -18.21 -7.41
CA SER A 206 -35.69 -17.99 -8.78
C SER A 206 -37.16 -17.56 -8.85
N PHE A 207 -37.47 -16.70 -9.82
CA PHE A 207 -38.81 -16.20 -10.09
C PHE A 207 -39.65 -17.24 -10.85
N SER A 208 -40.90 -17.41 -10.46
CA SER A 208 -41.81 -18.29 -11.18
C SER A 208 -42.30 -17.66 -12.49
N ASP A 209 -42.77 -18.49 -13.44
CA ASP A 209 -43.41 -18.04 -14.69
C ASP A 209 -44.52 -16.98 -14.45
N ALA A 210 -45.21 -17.06 -13.31
CA ALA A 210 -46.29 -16.15 -12.96
C ALA A 210 -45.77 -14.78 -12.49
N GLU A 211 -44.66 -14.77 -11.75
CA GLU A 211 -43.97 -13.54 -11.35
C GLU A 211 -43.31 -12.88 -12.56
N LEU A 212 -42.57 -13.63 -13.39
CA LEU A 212 -41.99 -13.12 -14.63
C LEU A 212 -43.05 -12.50 -15.56
N SER A 213 -44.21 -13.16 -15.70
CA SER A 213 -45.34 -12.59 -16.44
C SER A 213 -45.88 -11.30 -15.81
N ALA A 214 -45.89 -11.19 -14.48
CA ALA A 214 -46.34 -9.99 -13.77
C ALA A 214 -45.34 -8.84 -13.92
N LEU A 215 -44.03 -9.12 -13.87
CA LEU A 215 -42.96 -8.15 -14.16
C LEU A 215 -43.06 -7.63 -15.60
N SER A 216 -43.24 -8.55 -16.56
CA SER A 216 -43.50 -8.21 -17.96
C SER A 216 -44.71 -7.28 -18.13
N ASP A 217 -45.84 -7.58 -17.46
CA ASP A 217 -47.04 -6.73 -17.51
C ASP A 217 -46.79 -5.37 -16.81
N PHE A 218 -46.08 -5.34 -15.69
CA PHE A 218 -45.73 -4.11 -14.95
C PHE A 218 -44.87 -3.15 -15.77
N VAL A 219 -43.79 -3.64 -16.38
CA VAL A 219 -42.92 -2.84 -17.26
C VAL A 219 -43.71 -2.38 -18.51
N ALA A 220 -44.52 -3.27 -19.11
CA ALA A 220 -45.33 -2.91 -20.27
C ALA A 220 -46.40 -1.84 -19.98
N ASP A 221 -46.88 -1.74 -18.73
CA ASP A 221 -47.83 -0.73 -18.27
C ASP A 221 -47.15 0.59 -17.84
N GLY A 222 -45.83 0.71 -18.00
CA GLY A 222 -45.05 1.92 -17.73
C GLY A 222 -44.39 1.98 -16.36
N GLY A 223 -44.26 0.83 -15.68
CA GLY A 223 -43.51 0.72 -14.44
C GLY A 223 -41.99 0.81 -14.65
N LEU A 224 -41.29 1.29 -13.61
CA LEU A 224 -39.83 1.23 -13.50
C LEU A 224 -39.43 0.02 -12.67
N LEU A 225 -38.62 -0.89 -13.23
CA LEU A 225 -37.97 -1.96 -12.48
C LEU A 225 -36.51 -1.57 -12.22
N VAL A 226 -36.08 -1.55 -10.96
CA VAL A 226 -34.69 -1.30 -10.57
C VAL A 226 -34.11 -2.56 -9.95
N MET A 227 -33.02 -3.04 -10.53
CA MET A 227 -32.33 -4.28 -10.15
C MET A 227 -30.95 -3.92 -9.60
N HIS A 228 -30.74 -4.10 -8.30
CA HIS A 228 -29.47 -3.89 -7.63
C HIS A 228 -28.72 -5.22 -7.47
N ASN A 229 -27.59 -5.36 -8.14
CA ASN A 229 -26.66 -6.46 -7.99
C ASN A 229 -25.62 -6.18 -6.89
N GLN A 230 -24.69 -7.11 -6.73
CA GLN A 230 -23.47 -6.96 -5.95
C GLN A 230 -22.35 -7.75 -6.64
N SER A 231 -21.14 -7.72 -6.09
CA SER A 231 -20.01 -8.52 -6.58
C SER A 231 -20.16 -10.01 -6.25
N ASP A 232 -19.42 -10.83 -7.01
CA ASP A 232 -19.30 -12.29 -6.94
C ASP A 232 -18.60 -12.83 -5.69
N PHE A 233 -18.28 -11.96 -4.72
CA PHE A 233 -17.58 -12.39 -3.50
C PHE A 233 -18.36 -13.50 -2.78
N ASN A 234 -17.76 -14.69 -2.70
CA ASN A 234 -18.38 -15.92 -2.16
C ASN A 234 -19.68 -16.37 -2.88
N ASN A 235 -19.88 -16.00 -4.15
CA ASN A 235 -21.06 -16.35 -4.97
C ASN A 235 -22.40 -15.88 -4.35
N PHE A 236 -22.43 -14.66 -3.79
CA PHE A 236 -23.64 -14.10 -3.17
C PHE A 236 -24.43 -13.15 -4.07
N ASP A 237 -23.90 -12.76 -5.22
CA ASP A 237 -24.56 -11.91 -6.20
C ASP A 237 -25.77 -12.54 -6.86
N GLU A 238 -25.80 -13.88 -6.96
CA GLU A 238 -26.94 -14.67 -7.45
C GLU A 238 -27.35 -14.24 -8.88
N THR A 239 -26.34 -13.89 -9.68
CA THR A 239 -26.42 -13.21 -10.98
C THR A 239 -27.34 -13.92 -11.97
N ALA A 240 -27.38 -15.25 -11.91
CA ALA A 240 -28.29 -16.10 -12.69
C ALA A 240 -29.78 -15.74 -12.52
N ASN A 241 -30.25 -15.44 -11.30
CA ASN A 241 -31.66 -15.12 -11.05
C ASN A 241 -32.04 -13.77 -11.68
N PHE A 242 -31.14 -12.79 -11.66
CA PHE A 242 -31.33 -11.52 -12.36
C PHE A 242 -31.28 -11.68 -13.88
N ASN A 243 -30.35 -12.50 -14.39
CA ASN A 243 -30.22 -12.76 -15.81
C ASN A 243 -31.43 -13.51 -16.39
N ASP A 244 -32.15 -14.32 -15.59
CA ASP A 244 -33.44 -14.89 -15.95
C ASP A 244 -34.54 -13.82 -16.14
N ILE A 245 -34.61 -12.82 -15.26
CA ILE A 245 -35.51 -11.66 -15.42
C ILE A 245 -35.17 -10.87 -16.68
N ALA A 246 -33.88 -10.55 -16.87
CA ALA A 246 -33.41 -9.80 -18.03
C ALA A 246 -33.70 -10.53 -19.34
N ALA A 247 -33.59 -11.86 -19.36
CA ALA A 247 -33.92 -12.69 -20.51
C ALA A 247 -35.43 -12.74 -20.82
N ASP A 248 -36.31 -12.83 -19.81
CA ASP A 248 -37.77 -12.84 -20.00
C ASP A 248 -38.28 -11.49 -20.56
N LEU A 249 -37.76 -10.38 -20.03
CA LEU A 249 -38.09 -9.03 -20.48
C LEU A 249 -37.43 -8.67 -21.82
N GLY A 250 -36.39 -9.42 -22.23
CA GLY A 250 -35.68 -9.23 -23.49
C GLY A 250 -34.76 -8.01 -23.47
N LEU A 251 -34.13 -7.73 -22.32
CA LEU A 251 -33.23 -6.59 -22.11
C LEU A 251 -31.95 -6.73 -22.94
N GLY A 252 -31.40 -5.59 -23.34
CA GLY A 252 -30.13 -5.47 -24.07
C GLY A 252 -28.88 -5.74 -23.22
N PHE A 253 -29.02 -5.80 -21.89
CA PHE A 253 -27.93 -6.07 -20.95
C PHE A 253 -28.16 -7.34 -20.11
N ARG A 254 -27.09 -7.83 -19.48
CA ARG A 254 -27.03 -8.88 -18.45
C ARG A 254 -26.12 -8.41 -17.32
N PHE A 255 -26.20 -9.01 -16.16
CA PHE A 255 -25.22 -8.82 -15.10
C PHE A 255 -24.03 -9.75 -15.34
N ASN A 256 -22.83 -9.23 -15.14
CA ASN A 256 -21.59 -10.00 -15.09
C ASN A 256 -21.46 -10.61 -13.69
N ASP A 257 -21.06 -11.87 -13.65
CA ASP A 257 -20.82 -12.63 -12.42
C ASP A 257 -19.35 -12.38 -12.03
N ALA A 258 -19.11 -11.20 -11.45
CA ALA A 258 -17.76 -10.67 -11.27
C ALA A 258 -17.69 -9.58 -10.20
N GLU A 259 -16.51 -9.37 -9.62
CA GLU A 259 -16.18 -8.16 -8.87
C GLU A 259 -15.50 -7.15 -9.80
N VAL A 260 -15.98 -5.90 -9.74
CA VAL A 260 -15.24 -4.75 -10.28
C VAL A 260 -14.55 -4.05 -9.13
N GLY A 261 -13.23 -3.88 -9.24
CA GLY A 261 -12.48 -3.00 -8.36
C GLY A 261 -11.52 -2.10 -9.13
N ASP A 262 -11.02 -1.09 -8.44
CA ASP A 262 -10.16 -0.06 -9.02
C ASP A 262 -9.09 0.32 -8.00
N GLU A 263 -7.82 0.30 -8.39
CA GLU A 263 -6.69 0.64 -7.52
C GLU A 263 -6.44 2.15 -7.46
N GLU A 264 -6.83 2.88 -8.51
CA GLU A 264 -6.57 4.32 -8.65
C GLU A 264 -7.78 5.16 -8.21
N ASN A 265 -8.98 4.78 -8.63
CA ASN A 265 -10.20 5.53 -8.41
C ASN A 265 -11.12 4.82 -7.42
N ASN A 266 -10.76 4.88 -6.13
CA ASN A 266 -11.52 4.29 -5.03
C ASN A 266 -11.55 5.22 -3.80
N VAL A 267 -12.26 4.85 -2.73
CA VAL A 267 -12.24 5.58 -1.43
C VAL A 267 -11.17 5.05 -0.47
N GLY A 268 -9.99 4.68 -0.96
CA GLY A 268 -8.90 4.10 -0.18
C GLY A 268 -8.93 2.57 -0.06
N ILE A 269 -9.89 1.91 -0.74
CA ILE A 269 -10.06 0.45 -0.73
C ILE A 269 -10.48 -0.02 -2.13
N TYR A 270 -9.76 -0.98 -2.70
CA TYR A 270 -9.91 -1.48 -4.07
C TYR A 270 -11.36 -1.80 -4.51
N TYR A 271 -12.14 -2.49 -3.67
CA TYR A 271 -13.52 -2.91 -3.96
C TYR A 271 -14.58 -1.84 -3.64
N LEU A 272 -14.16 -0.60 -3.39
CA LEU A 272 -15.01 0.58 -3.24
C LEU A 272 -14.73 1.61 -4.35
N PRO A 273 -14.92 1.24 -5.63
CA PRO A 273 -14.61 2.12 -6.76
C PRO A 273 -15.47 3.39 -6.76
N LEU A 274 -14.82 4.49 -7.12
CA LEU A 274 -15.40 5.79 -7.41
C LEU A 274 -15.38 6.04 -8.90
N THR A 275 -16.46 6.60 -9.44
CA THR A 275 -16.50 6.99 -10.86
C THR A 275 -17.14 8.35 -11.07
N ALA A 276 -16.57 9.11 -11.99
CA ALA A 276 -17.15 10.29 -12.61
C ALA A 276 -17.48 10.05 -14.10
N ASN A 277 -17.30 8.82 -14.60
CA ASN A 277 -17.47 8.43 -15.99
C ASN A 277 -18.97 8.27 -16.34
N PHE A 278 -19.64 9.40 -16.52
CA PHE A 278 -21.08 9.50 -16.75
C PHE A 278 -21.47 9.70 -18.21
N ASN A 279 -22.59 9.10 -18.61
CA ASN A 279 -23.17 9.33 -19.93
C ASN A 279 -24.17 10.49 -19.93
N ASP A 280 -23.74 11.65 -20.44
CA ASP A 280 -24.57 12.86 -20.61
C ASP A 280 -25.85 12.66 -21.47
N ALA A 281 -26.00 11.52 -22.16
CA ALA A 281 -27.24 11.18 -22.86
C ALA A 281 -28.41 10.92 -21.88
N PHE A 282 -28.12 10.55 -20.63
CA PHE A 282 -29.08 10.27 -19.58
C PHE A 282 -29.20 11.47 -18.63
N PRO A 283 -30.42 11.98 -18.34
CA PRO A 283 -30.61 13.18 -17.51
C PRO A 283 -30.56 12.88 -16.00
N LEU A 284 -29.60 12.08 -15.54
CA LEU A 284 -29.58 11.47 -14.20
C LEU A 284 -28.62 12.12 -13.20
N PHE A 285 -27.80 13.08 -13.65
CA PHE A 285 -26.69 13.64 -12.88
C PHE A 285 -26.95 15.07 -12.40
N ALA A 286 -28.22 15.45 -12.27
CA ALA A 286 -28.59 16.77 -11.76
C ALA A 286 -28.39 16.84 -10.24
N ASP A 287 -27.75 17.91 -9.77
CA ASP A 287 -27.50 18.15 -8.34
C ASP A 287 -28.80 18.45 -7.58
N ARG A 288 -28.90 17.95 -6.34
CA ARG A 288 -30.00 18.19 -5.40
C ARG A 288 -29.50 17.98 -3.95
N GLU A 289 -30.35 18.27 -2.97
CA GLU A 289 -30.01 18.06 -1.57
C GLU A 289 -30.11 16.55 -1.26
N GLY A 290 -29.00 15.90 -0.90
CA GLY A 290 -28.91 14.50 -0.46
C GLY A 290 -29.05 14.27 1.03
N ILE A 291 -28.63 13.10 1.49
CA ILE A 291 -28.63 12.69 2.90
C ILE A 291 -27.40 13.31 3.58
N THR A 292 -27.63 14.02 4.68
CA THR A 292 -26.56 14.69 5.45
C THR A 292 -26.58 14.23 6.90
N ILE A 293 -25.40 13.95 7.45
CA ILE A 293 -25.23 13.71 8.90
C ILE A 293 -24.69 14.94 9.63
N ASP A 294 -25.25 15.20 10.80
CA ASP A 294 -24.94 16.37 11.66
C ASP A 294 -23.79 16.08 12.63
N LEU A 295 -22.60 15.77 12.08
CA LEU A 295 -21.36 15.69 12.85
C LEU A 295 -20.66 17.05 12.89
N GLN A 296 -20.36 17.54 14.10
CA GLN A 296 -19.85 18.89 14.32
C GLN A 296 -18.63 18.92 15.25
N ARG A 297 -17.63 19.73 14.88
CA ARG A 297 -16.53 20.09 15.78
C ARG A 297 -17.07 20.81 17.02
N GLY A 298 -16.52 20.47 18.19
CA GLY A 298 -16.92 21.07 19.46
C GLY A 298 -18.25 20.55 20.05
N VAL A 299 -18.87 19.55 19.41
CA VAL A 299 -19.94 18.73 19.98
C VAL A 299 -19.34 17.41 20.47
N GLU A 300 -19.87 16.89 21.58
CA GLU A 300 -19.50 15.58 22.14
C GLU A 300 -20.63 14.59 21.83
N TYR A 301 -20.28 13.40 21.38
CA TYR A 301 -21.20 12.33 21.01
C TYR A 301 -21.00 11.15 21.96
N ASP A 302 -22.08 10.67 22.55
CA ASP A 302 -22.05 9.44 23.36
C ASP A 302 -22.35 8.27 22.44
N VAL A 303 -21.38 7.39 22.23
CA VAL A 303 -21.44 6.27 21.28
C VAL A 303 -21.06 4.96 21.98
N THR A 304 -21.42 3.83 21.39
CA THR A 304 -20.97 2.51 21.86
C THR A 304 -19.93 1.98 20.90
N VAL A 305 -18.81 1.47 21.42
CA VAL A 305 -17.79 0.79 20.61
C VAL A 305 -18.29 -0.63 20.30
N GLU A 306 -18.31 -1.00 19.02
CA GLU A 306 -18.83 -2.29 18.54
C GLU A 306 -17.71 -3.29 18.25
N ASP A 307 -16.60 -2.83 17.65
CA ASP A 307 -15.47 -3.66 17.29
C ASP A 307 -14.14 -2.88 17.39
N ILE A 308 -13.05 -3.62 17.53
CA ILE A 308 -11.68 -3.11 17.66
C ILE A 308 -10.86 -3.74 16.54
N ALA A 309 -10.43 -2.93 15.58
CA ALA A 309 -9.53 -3.40 14.52
C ALA A 309 -8.11 -3.60 15.09
N ASP A 310 -7.59 -2.59 15.78
CA ASP A 310 -6.23 -2.56 16.32
C ASP A 310 -6.10 -1.55 17.48
N GLY A 311 -4.86 -1.13 17.78
CA GLY A 311 -4.57 -0.20 18.86
C GLY A 311 -5.12 1.22 18.66
N ASP A 312 -5.34 1.64 17.41
CA ASP A 312 -5.69 3.00 17.02
C ASP A 312 -6.98 3.13 16.17
N THR A 313 -7.61 2.01 15.80
CA THR A 313 -8.79 1.98 14.94
C THR A 313 -9.92 1.18 15.57
N VAL A 314 -11.12 1.78 15.66
CA VAL A 314 -12.30 1.19 16.31
C VAL A 314 -13.59 1.52 15.56
N ASP A 315 -14.58 0.63 15.60
CA ASP A 315 -15.92 0.92 15.10
C ASP A 315 -16.83 1.39 16.22
N VAL A 316 -17.59 2.46 15.94
CA VAL A 316 -18.57 2.99 16.90
C VAL A 316 -19.95 3.16 16.28
N VAL A 317 -20.96 2.96 17.11
CA VAL A 317 -22.36 3.11 16.72
C VAL A 317 -22.91 4.44 17.27
N PHE A 318 -23.30 5.31 16.36
CA PHE A 318 -24.04 6.54 16.64
C PHE A 318 -25.55 6.24 16.67
N ASP A 319 -26.27 6.76 17.67
CA ASP A 319 -27.74 6.79 17.62
C ASP A 319 -28.14 7.66 16.41
N GLY A 320 -28.89 7.07 15.47
CA GLY A 320 -29.29 7.77 14.26
C GLY A 320 -29.96 9.11 14.53
N ALA A 321 -30.79 9.20 15.58
CA ALA A 321 -31.50 10.42 15.91
C ALA A 321 -30.58 11.56 16.39
N ASP A 322 -29.40 11.23 16.93
CA ASP A 322 -28.41 12.22 17.37
C ASP A 322 -27.61 12.81 16.20
N VAL A 323 -27.52 12.09 15.07
CA VAL A 323 -26.80 12.51 13.87
C VAL A 323 -27.71 12.79 12.66
N GLY A 324 -29.02 12.72 12.83
CA GLY A 324 -30.02 13.09 11.81
C GLY A 324 -30.46 11.96 10.88
N LEU A 325 -30.23 10.70 11.25
CA LEU A 325 -30.58 9.49 10.52
C LEU A 325 -31.75 8.72 11.15
N GLU A 326 -32.34 7.81 10.38
CA GLU A 326 -33.47 6.95 10.78
C GLU A 326 -33.03 5.62 11.41
N THR A 327 -31.82 5.19 11.07
CA THR A 327 -31.13 4.02 11.61
C THR A 327 -29.84 4.46 12.29
N ASP A 328 -29.37 3.63 13.21
CA ASP A 328 -28.07 3.83 13.83
C ASP A 328 -26.98 3.78 12.75
N TYR A 329 -25.96 4.61 12.92
CA TYR A 329 -24.86 4.74 11.97
C TYR A 329 -23.61 4.16 12.60
N THR A 330 -23.07 3.11 12.01
CA THR A 330 -21.74 2.59 12.38
C THR A 330 -20.70 3.36 11.58
N GLY A 331 -19.75 3.96 12.28
CA GLY A 331 -18.62 4.65 11.67
C GLY A 331 -17.30 4.13 12.24
N THR A 332 -16.36 3.83 11.37
CA THR A 332 -14.99 3.52 11.76
C THR A 332 -14.27 4.80 12.16
N ILE A 333 -13.60 4.76 13.32
CA ILE A 333 -12.85 5.87 13.90
C ILE A 333 -11.36 5.54 13.81
N ARG A 334 -10.58 6.40 13.16
CA ARG A 334 -9.14 6.48 13.40
C ARG A 334 -8.91 7.41 14.59
N LEU A 335 -8.29 6.88 15.63
CA LEU A 335 -8.05 7.61 16.86
C LEU A 335 -6.95 8.65 16.62
N LEU A 336 -7.36 9.91 16.72
CA LEU A 336 -6.52 11.02 16.30
C LEU A 336 -5.27 11.19 17.16
N GLY A 337 -4.13 11.43 16.51
CA GLY A 337 -2.83 11.73 17.12
C GLY A 337 -2.08 10.54 17.70
N ILE A 338 -2.53 9.32 17.41
CA ILE A 338 -1.82 8.09 17.78
C ILE A 338 -1.65 7.21 16.55
N ASP A 339 -0.60 6.40 16.59
CA ASP A 339 -0.32 5.34 15.64
C ASP A 339 0.24 4.15 16.43
N THR A 340 -0.18 2.94 16.10
CA THR A 340 0.28 1.70 16.76
C THR A 340 0.91 0.76 15.75
N PRO A 341 1.85 -0.11 16.16
CA PRO A 341 2.49 -1.01 15.20
C PRO A 341 1.46 -1.91 14.55
N GLU A 342 1.72 -2.28 13.30
CA GLU A 342 0.85 -3.12 12.50
C GLU A 342 1.16 -4.62 12.67
N SER A 343 0.13 -5.47 12.56
CA SER A 343 0.34 -6.92 12.60
C SER A 343 1.07 -7.43 11.35
N ALA A 344 1.77 -8.58 11.42
CA ALA A 344 2.57 -9.10 10.31
C ALA A 344 1.84 -9.14 8.96
N SER A 345 0.57 -9.53 8.94
CA SER A 345 -0.24 -9.64 7.71
C SER A 345 -0.54 -8.30 7.03
N VAL A 346 -0.31 -7.17 7.72
CA VAL A 346 -0.57 -5.81 7.21
C VAL A 346 0.67 -4.94 7.18
N ALA A 347 1.64 -5.22 8.07
CA ALA A 347 2.83 -4.42 8.26
C ALA A 347 3.70 -4.34 7.00
N ALA A 348 3.83 -5.41 6.21
CA ALA A 348 4.56 -5.38 4.94
C ALA A 348 4.08 -4.29 3.97
N SER A 349 2.81 -3.88 4.08
CA SER A 349 2.21 -2.85 3.22
C SER A 349 1.93 -1.51 3.91
N ALA A 350 2.01 -1.46 5.23
CA ALA A 350 1.53 -0.32 6.02
C ALA A 350 2.58 0.22 6.98
N GLU A 351 3.45 -0.62 7.52
CA GLU A 351 4.42 -0.23 8.53
C GLU A 351 5.63 0.46 7.87
N ARG A 352 6.26 1.39 8.60
CA ARG A 352 7.53 2.00 8.18
C ARG A 352 8.45 2.03 9.38
N PRO A 353 9.48 1.15 9.43
CA PRO A 353 10.33 1.04 10.61
C PRO A 353 10.97 2.37 10.97
N GLU A 354 11.35 3.21 10.00
CA GLU A 354 11.93 4.53 10.20
C GLU A 354 11.05 5.50 11.00
N GLU A 355 9.73 5.26 11.09
CA GLU A 355 8.83 6.02 11.95
C GLU A 355 8.97 5.65 13.44
N TRP A 356 9.50 4.46 13.73
CA TRP A 356 9.73 3.94 15.07
C TRP A 356 11.13 4.27 15.57
N GLU A 357 11.23 5.45 16.17
CA GLU A 357 12.50 5.99 16.67
C GLU A 357 13.24 4.99 17.58
N GLY A 358 14.48 4.67 17.23
CA GLY A 358 15.28 3.76 18.04
C GLY A 358 15.11 2.28 17.74
N LEU A 359 14.18 1.91 16.85
CA LEU A 359 13.77 0.52 16.61
C LEU A 359 14.02 0.06 15.17
N ALA A 360 14.39 0.98 14.28
CA ALA A 360 14.65 0.76 12.85
C ALA A 360 16.10 0.29 12.54
N TYR A 361 16.73 -0.48 13.43
CA TYR A 361 18.19 -0.72 13.39
C TYR A 361 18.63 -2.09 12.92
N ASP A 362 17.74 -3.08 12.94
CA ASP A 362 18.01 -4.45 12.51
C ASP A 362 16.76 -4.99 11.78
N ALA A 363 16.68 -4.81 10.45
CA ALA A 363 16.41 -6.00 9.64
C ALA A 363 17.67 -6.86 9.83
N GLY A 364 17.55 -8.08 10.34
CA GLY A 364 18.62 -8.83 10.99
C GLY A 364 19.92 -9.02 10.18
N GLU A 365 20.95 -9.59 10.82
CA GLU A 365 21.99 -10.25 10.01
C GLU A 365 21.30 -11.42 9.30
N VAL A 366 21.43 -11.51 7.98
CA VAL A 366 20.93 -12.63 7.16
C VAL A 366 21.11 -13.97 7.88
N ASP A 367 20.02 -14.65 8.14
CA ASP A 367 20.03 -15.87 8.93
C ASP A 367 20.58 -17.06 8.12
N PRO A 368 21.33 -17.97 8.74
CA PRO A 368 21.86 -19.12 8.03
C PRO A 368 20.82 -20.23 7.89
N ILE A 369 20.63 -20.75 6.67
CA ILE A 369 19.87 -21.99 6.39
C ILE A 369 20.22 -23.11 7.38
N ASP A 370 19.41 -23.28 8.40
CA ASP A 370 19.61 -24.24 9.49
C ASP A 370 18.42 -25.18 9.72
N GLU A 371 17.27 -24.86 9.15
CA GLU A 371 16.06 -25.68 9.05
C GLU A 371 15.48 -25.58 7.63
N LEU A 372 14.70 -26.58 7.21
CA LEU A 372 13.88 -26.57 5.99
C LEU A 372 12.53 -27.19 6.31
N VAL A 373 11.46 -26.67 5.72
CA VAL A 373 10.08 -27.15 5.89
C VAL A 373 9.64 -27.93 4.66
N PHE A 374 8.92 -29.04 4.87
CA PHE A 374 8.41 -29.86 3.77
C PHE A 374 6.92 -30.12 3.96
N ASP A 375 6.05 -29.31 3.34
CA ASP A 375 4.61 -29.59 3.35
C ASP A 375 4.30 -30.78 2.44
N SER A 376 3.62 -31.78 2.99
CA SER A 376 3.04 -32.88 2.25
C SER A 376 4.05 -33.59 1.36
N THR A 377 5.18 -33.98 1.96
CA THR A 377 6.31 -34.54 1.23
C THR A 377 6.31 -36.07 1.10
N ALA A 378 6.75 -36.55 -0.06
CA ALA A 378 7.15 -37.92 -0.32
C ALA A 378 8.66 -38.14 -0.10
N SER A 379 9.04 -39.36 0.24
CA SER A 379 10.44 -39.76 0.35
C SER A 379 11.02 -40.19 -1.01
N LEU A 380 12.35 -40.27 -1.10
CA LEU A 380 13.03 -40.75 -2.30
C LEU A 380 13.46 -42.22 -2.15
N LEU A 381 13.60 -42.96 -3.24
CA LEU A 381 14.09 -44.34 -3.32
C LEU A 381 15.35 -44.44 -4.18
N ASP A 382 16.02 -45.59 -4.16
CA ASP A 382 17.11 -45.88 -5.08
C ASP A 382 16.61 -46.23 -6.49
N ALA A 383 17.52 -46.27 -7.48
CA ALA A 383 17.18 -46.60 -8.86
C ALA A 383 16.56 -48.00 -9.09
N ASP A 384 16.61 -48.90 -8.10
CA ASP A 384 15.95 -50.20 -8.14
C ASP A 384 14.55 -50.16 -7.45
N GLY A 385 14.10 -49.00 -6.98
CA GLY A 385 12.86 -48.78 -6.24
C GLY A 385 12.90 -49.38 -4.84
N GLN A 386 14.06 -49.34 -4.18
CA GLN A 386 14.26 -49.80 -2.79
C GLN A 386 14.69 -48.63 -1.90
N PRO A 387 14.63 -48.76 -0.56
CA PRO A 387 15.06 -47.69 0.34
C PRO A 387 16.49 -47.22 0.04
N LEU A 388 16.63 -45.93 -0.25
CA LEU A 388 17.89 -45.26 -0.57
C LEU A 388 18.72 -45.10 0.69
N THR A 389 19.59 -46.08 0.95
CA THR A 389 20.36 -46.18 2.20
C THR A 389 21.89 -46.14 1.94
N GLY A 390 22.60 -45.21 2.59
CA GLY A 390 24.07 -45.04 2.52
C GLY A 390 24.53 -43.89 1.63
N ASP A 391 25.85 -43.80 1.34
CA ASP A 391 26.43 -42.74 0.49
C ASP A 391 25.75 -42.74 -0.91
N GLY A 392 24.84 -41.79 -1.14
CA GLY A 392 23.96 -41.70 -2.31
C GLY A 392 23.80 -40.26 -2.81
N PRO A 393 22.85 -39.99 -3.74
CA PRO A 393 22.59 -38.64 -4.25
C PRO A 393 21.79 -37.75 -3.27
N ALA A 394 21.28 -38.30 -2.17
CA ALA A 394 20.47 -37.56 -1.21
C ALA A 394 21.28 -36.52 -0.44
N VAL A 395 20.74 -35.30 -0.35
CA VAL A 395 21.37 -34.12 0.26
C VAL A 395 20.60 -33.55 1.45
N VAL A 396 19.30 -33.81 1.54
CA VAL A 396 18.45 -33.48 2.71
C VAL A 396 17.71 -34.73 3.14
N TYR A 397 17.68 -34.98 4.44
CA TYR A 397 16.98 -36.10 5.07
C TYR A 397 15.97 -35.58 6.08
N ALA A 398 14.90 -36.31 6.31
CA ALA A 398 14.01 -36.06 7.44
C ALA A 398 14.75 -36.27 8.78
N GLU A 399 14.23 -35.69 9.86
CA GLU A 399 14.74 -35.93 11.21
C GLU A 399 14.55 -37.41 11.63
N PRO A 400 15.38 -37.96 12.54
CA PRO A 400 15.30 -39.37 12.95
C PRO A 400 13.98 -39.79 13.64
N THR A 401 13.12 -38.82 13.98
CA THR A 401 11.77 -39.02 14.53
C THR A 401 10.73 -39.27 13.46
N ALA A 402 11.01 -38.87 12.21
CA ALA A 402 10.11 -39.02 11.08
C ALA A 402 9.93 -40.49 10.67
N PHE A 403 8.78 -40.77 10.05
CA PHE A 403 8.44 -42.06 9.49
C PHE A 403 7.57 -41.88 8.25
N ASN A 404 7.65 -42.79 7.29
CA ASN A 404 6.81 -42.75 6.10
C ASN A 404 5.60 -43.70 6.19
N VAL A 405 4.51 -43.33 5.53
CA VAL A 405 3.24 -44.07 5.50
C VAL A 405 2.68 -44.18 4.08
N ASP A 406 1.89 -45.22 3.85
CA ASP A 406 0.99 -45.40 2.69
C ASP A 406 -0.35 -44.75 3.07
N GLU A 407 -0.50 -43.45 2.80
CA GLU A 407 -1.64 -42.66 3.28
C GLU A 407 -2.90 -42.92 2.43
N ASP A 408 -2.74 -43.18 1.13
CA ASP A 408 -3.83 -43.51 0.21
C ASP A 408 -4.35 -44.95 0.41
N GLY A 409 -3.50 -45.83 0.96
CA GLY A 409 -3.79 -47.20 1.37
C GLY A 409 -3.90 -48.18 0.21
N ASN A 410 -3.31 -47.86 -0.95
CA ASN A 410 -3.35 -48.67 -2.16
C ASN A 410 -2.19 -49.71 -2.18
N GLY A 411 -1.10 -49.46 -1.44
CA GLY A 411 -0.03 -50.41 -1.13
C GLY A 411 1.14 -50.43 -2.12
N ASP A 412 1.41 -49.33 -2.80
CA ASP A 412 2.59 -49.04 -3.63
C ASP A 412 3.71 -48.30 -2.89
N ALA A 413 3.44 -47.69 -1.74
CA ALA A 413 4.46 -47.14 -0.84
C ALA A 413 5.54 -48.16 -0.42
N VAL A 414 6.80 -47.73 -0.44
CA VAL A 414 7.93 -48.49 0.11
C VAL A 414 8.28 -47.98 1.52
N GLU A 415 7.95 -48.75 2.55
CA GLU A 415 8.30 -48.42 3.94
C GLU A 415 9.83 -48.39 4.18
N TYR A 416 10.31 -47.29 4.78
CA TYR A 416 11.67 -47.17 5.27
C TYR A 416 11.87 -47.95 6.59
N PRO A 417 13.03 -48.60 6.81
CA PRO A 417 13.34 -49.22 8.09
C PRO A 417 13.46 -48.19 9.23
N ASP A 418 12.98 -48.51 10.44
CA ASP A 418 13.07 -47.66 11.66
C ASP A 418 14.48 -47.14 12.01
N ASP A 419 15.55 -47.67 11.40
CA ASP A 419 16.95 -47.30 11.66
C ASP A 419 17.67 -46.72 10.43
N ALA A 420 16.93 -46.32 9.40
CA ALA A 420 17.42 -45.67 8.19
C ALA A 420 16.89 -44.22 8.11
N ASP A 421 17.75 -43.31 7.67
CA ASP A 421 17.36 -41.92 7.40
C ASP A 421 16.47 -41.89 6.13
N ILE A 422 15.45 -41.03 6.13
CA ILE A 422 14.47 -40.90 5.03
C ILE A 422 14.91 -39.71 4.16
N PRO A 423 15.35 -39.91 2.92
CA PRO A 423 15.80 -38.83 2.04
C PRO A 423 14.63 -38.05 1.45
N LEU A 424 14.72 -36.72 1.47
CA LEU A 424 13.70 -35.78 0.98
C LEU A 424 14.15 -35.01 -0.28
N VAL A 425 15.45 -34.75 -0.41
CA VAL A 425 16.03 -34.10 -1.59
C VAL A 425 17.24 -34.89 -2.09
N ALA A 426 17.37 -35.08 -3.41
CA ALA A 426 18.52 -35.72 -4.03
C ALA A 426 19.03 -34.98 -5.28
N VAL A 427 20.34 -35.00 -5.49
CA VAL A 427 21.03 -34.40 -6.64
C VAL A 427 21.89 -35.46 -7.36
N ASP A 428 21.63 -35.68 -8.65
CA ASP A 428 22.41 -36.57 -9.53
C ASP A 428 22.82 -35.86 -10.83
N GLY A 429 24.02 -35.29 -10.83
CA GLY A 429 24.50 -34.50 -11.97
C GLY A 429 23.86 -33.12 -11.99
N THR A 430 23.22 -32.75 -13.10
CA THR A 430 22.45 -31.50 -13.25
C THR A 430 20.96 -31.70 -12.94
N VAL A 431 20.60 -32.81 -12.29
CA VAL A 431 19.19 -33.15 -12.00
C VAL A 431 18.96 -33.22 -10.49
N ALA A 432 17.94 -32.52 -10.01
CA ALA A 432 17.47 -32.58 -8.63
C ALA A 432 16.06 -33.16 -8.54
N GLY A 433 15.80 -33.88 -7.45
CA GLY A 433 14.47 -34.32 -7.07
C GLY A 433 14.16 -33.88 -5.64
N LEU A 434 13.05 -33.20 -5.47
CA LEU A 434 12.50 -32.70 -4.22
C LEU A 434 11.19 -33.44 -3.97
N GLY A 435 11.03 -33.99 -2.76
CA GLY A 435 9.85 -34.76 -2.39
C GLY A 435 8.59 -33.93 -2.15
N ALA A 436 8.63 -32.61 -2.32
CA ALA A 436 7.52 -31.70 -2.02
C ALA A 436 7.38 -30.65 -3.13
N PRO A 437 6.19 -30.02 -3.27
CA PRO A 437 6.01 -28.80 -4.03
C PRO A 437 6.68 -27.65 -3.26
N PHE A 438 8.01 -27.66 -3.31
CA PHE A 438 8.88 -26.78 -2.54
C PHE A 438 8.61 -25.31 -2.91
N VAL A 439 8.40 -24.44 -1.90
CA VAL A 439 8.10 -22.99 -2.01
C VAL A 439 6.85 -22.59 -2.79
N ASP A 440 5.79 -23.40 -2.73
CA ASP A 440 4.48 -23.03 -3.29
C ASP A 440 3.81 -21.85 -2.54
N ASP A 441 2.82 -21.22 -3.16
CA ASP A 441 2.11 -20.05 -2.63
C ASP A 441 1.74 -20.20 -1.15
N GLY A 442 2.15 -19.22 -0.34
CA GLY A 442 1.93 -19.20 1.10
C GLY A 442 2.90 -20.04 1.94
N PHE A 443 4.04 -20.47 1.38
CA PHE A 443 5.10 -21.13 2.14
C PHE A 443 5.68 -20.23 3.26
N ASP A 444 6.30 -20.86 4.25
CA ASP A 444 6.96 -20.17 5.36
C ASP A 444 8.37 -19.75 4.95
N ALA A 445 8.54 -18.49 4.57
CA ALA A 445 9.84 -17.92 4.19
C ALA A 445 10.85 -17.90 5.35
N THR A 446 10.39 -17.93 6.61
CA THR A 446 11.30 -17.96 7.77
C THR A 446 12.04 -19.28 7.97
N ALA A 447 11.77 -20.26 7.10
CA ALA A 447 12.44 -21.55 7.07
C ALA A 447 13.51 -21.66 5.97
N ASP A 448 13.82 -20.55 5.30
CA ASP A 448 14.87 -20.39 4.28
C ASP A 448 14.79 -21.38 3.10
N ASN A 449 13.57 -21.83 2.77
CA ASN A 449 13.34 -22.79 1.71
C ASN A 449 13.68 -22.20 0.34
N GLU A 450 13.36 -20.93 0.11
CA GLU A 450 13.63 -20.20 -1.12
C GLU A 450 15.13 -20.04 -1.38
N GLU A 451 15.92 -19.79 -0.35
CA GLU A 451 17.36 -19.62 -0.43
C GLU A 451 18.02 -20.95 -0.72
N PHE A 452 17.52 -22.03 -0.11
CA PHE A 452 17.95 -23.39 -0.47
C PHE A 452 17.65 -23.69 -1.94
N LEU A 453 16.45 -23.38 -2.42
CA LEU A 453 16.09 -23.64 -3.81
C LEU A 453 16.92 -22.80 -4.78
N LEU A 454 17.20 -21.54 -4.44
CA LEU A 454 18.04 -20.67 -5.26
C LEU A 454 19.52 -21.08 -5.22
N ASN A 455 20.04 -21.49 -4.06
CA ASN A 455 21.37 -22.12 -3.95
C ASN A 455 21.46 -23.40 -4.82
N LEU A 456 20.36 -24.15 -4.92
CA LEU A 456 20.27 -25.32 -5.80
C LEU A 456 20.27 -24.91 -7.27
N TYR A 457 19.60 -23.81 -7.66
CA TYR A 457 19.66 -23.24 -9.00
C TYR A 457 21.09 -22.83 -9.36
N ASP A 458 21.78 -22.12 -8.46
CA ASP A 458 23.16 -21.65 -8.65
C ASP A 458 24.17 -22.80 -8.85
N GLU A 459 23.94 -23.94 -8.19
CA GLU A 459 24.81 -25.11 -8.32
C GLU A 459 24.55 -25.88 -9.63
N LEU A 460 23.30 -25.93 -10.10
CA LEU A 460 22.89 -26.82 -11.21
C LEU A 460 22.78 -26.14 -12.57
N ILE A 461 22.37 -24.87 -12.63
CA ILE A 461 22.00 -24.17 -13.86
C ILE A 461 23.21 -23.40 -14.43
N ASP A 462 23.58 -23.68 -15.68
CA ASP A 462 24.64 -22.95 -16.40
C ASP A 462 24.02 -21.93 -17.38
N GLY A 463 23.30 -20.94 -16.83
CA GLY A 463 22.55 -19.92 -17.57
C GLY A 463 21.46 -19.27 -16.71
N ASP A 464 20.50 -18.60 -17.36
CA ASP A 464 19.44 -17.83 -16.68
C ASP A 464 18.02 -18.31 -17.03
N THR A 465 17.81 -19.00 -18.16
CA THR A 465 16.46 -19.33 -18.63
C THR A 465 15.94 -20.64 -18.05
N VAL A 466 14.85 -20.59 -17.30
CA VAL A 466 14.22 -21.74 -16.63
C VAL A 466 12.81 -21.96 -17.17
N LEU A 467 12.54 -23.13 -17.76
CA LEU A 467 11.20 -23.48 -18.24
C LEU A 467 10.41 -24.22 -17.17
N TRP A 468 9.21 -23.73 -16.84
CA TRP A 468 8.23 -24.44 -16.05
C TRP A 468 7.31 -25.25 -16.98
N ASP A 469 7.30 -26.58 -16.86
CA ASP A 469 6.42 -27.40 -17.69
C ASP A 469 4.96 -27.23 -17.27
N GLU A 470 4.10 -26.82 -18.20
CA GLU A 470 2.63 -26.77 -18.04
C GLU A 470 1.93 -27.65 -19.09
N SER A 471 2.69 -28.46 -19.82
CA SER A 471 2.17 -29.25 -20.94
C SER A 471 1.63 -30.64 -20.55
N HIS A 472 1.78 -31.04 -19.28
CA HIS A 472 1.42 -32.39 -18.79
C HIS A 472 0.47 -32.39 -17.58
N GLY A 473 -0.36 -31.35 -17.46
CA GLY A 473 -1.44 -31.30 -16.47
C GLY A 473 -0.92 -31.16 -15.04
N GLN A 474 0.11 -30.35 -14.87
CA GLN A 474 0.64 -29.96 -13.58
C GLN A 474 -0.46 -29.40 -12.69
N PHE A 475 -0.50 -29.84 -11.43
CA PHE A 475 -1.33 -29.19 -10.42
C PHE A 475 -0.70 -27.88 -9.94
N TYR A 476 0.64 -27.85 -9.88
CA TYR A 476 1.46 -26.71 -9.49
C TYR A 476 2.14 -26.11 -10.72
N ASP A 477 1.46 -25.20 -11.40
CA ASP A 477 2.02 -24.42 -12.51
C ASP A 477 2.92 -23.27 -12.01
N LEU A 478 3.49 -22.46 -12.90
CA LEU A 478 4.40 -21.38 -12.48
C LEU A 478 3.67 -20.35 -11.59
N ALA A 479 2.39 -20.09 -11.89
CA ALA A 479 1.55 -19.18 -11.11
C ALA A 479 1.32 -19.63 -9.65
N SER A 480 1.63 -20.88 -9.34
CA SER A 480 1.60 -21.42 -7.98
C SER A 480 2.84 -21.06 -7.14
N PHE A 481 3.82 -20.33 -7.68
CA PHE A 481 5.08 -19.94 -7.02
C PHE A 481 5.41 -18.44 -7.18
N PRO A 482 4.46 -17.51 -6.94
CA PRO A 482 4.63 -16.11 -7.34
C PRO A 482 5.74 -15.38 -6.55
N GLU A 483 5.91 -15.67 -5.26
CA GLU A 483 6.96 -15.08 -4.44
C GLU A 483 8.35 -15.59 -4.85
N PHE A 484 8.49 -16.89 -5.08
CA PHE A 484 9.76 -17.47 -5.52
C PHE A 484 10.13 -17.05 -6.95
N GLU A 485 9.15 -16.92 -7.85
CA GLU A 485 9.37 -16.39 -9.20
C GLU A 485 9.99 -14.99 -9.12
N SER A 486 9.37 -14.11 -8.34
CA SER A 486 9.86 -12.74 -8.14
C SER A 486 11.28 -12.72 -7.55
N TYR A 487 11.55 -13.56 -6.55
CA TYR A 487 12.86 -13.68 -5.92
C TYR A 487 13.94 -14.20 -6.88
N ALA A 488 13.64 -15.26 -7.64
CA ALA A 488 14.58 -15.82 -8.62
C ALA A 488 14.86 -14.83 -9.78
N GLU A 489 13.86 -14.08 -10.24
CA GLU A 489 14.04 -13.04 -11.25
C GLU A 489 14.90 -11.87 -10.75
N ALA A 490 14.72 -11.44 -9.50
CA ALA A 490 15.56 -10.42 -8.88
C ALA A 490 17.05 -10.85 -8.84
N GLU A 491 17.29 -12.14 -8.64
CA GLU A 491 18.63 -12.75 -8.62
C GLU A 491 19.15 -13.13 -10.03
N GLY A 492 18.38 -12.84 -11.08
CA GLY A 492 18.81 -12.86 -12.47
C GLY A 492 18.42 -14.09 -13.28
N TYR A 493 17.49 -14.91 -12.80
CA TYR A 493 16.85 -15.96 -13.59
C TYR A 493 15.67 -15.41 -14.42
N ASP A 494 15.27 -16.13 -15.46
CA ASP A 494 14.13 -15.84 -16.34
C ASP A 494 13.24 -17.08 -16.35
N LEU A 495 12.20 -17.08 -15.51
CA LEU A 495 11.27 -18.20 -15.36
C LEU A 495 10.14 -18.06 -16.38
N GLN A 496 9.84 -19.14 -17.10
CA GLN A 496 8.87 -19.11 -18.18
C GLN A 496 8.01 -20.37 -18.20
N ALA A 497 6.69 -20.19 -18.14
CA ALA A 497 5.74 -21.25 -18.41
C ALA A 497 5.85 -21.75 -19.87
N THR A 498 5.82 -23.06 -20.08
CA THR A 498 5.75 -23.66 -21.43
C THR A 498 4.65 -24.70 -21.55
N GLY A 499 3.82 -24.53 -22.59
CA GLY A 499 2.84 -25.52 -23.04
C GLY A 499 3.34 -26.45 -24.16
N ASP A 500 4.62 -26.37 -24.56
CA ASP A 500 5.22 -27.18 -25.64
C ASP A 500 6.70 -27.49 -25.33
N LEU A 501 6.92 -28.22 -24.24
CA LEU A 501 8.24 -28.50 -23.68
C LEU A 501 9.24 -29.00 -24.72
N GLU A 502 8.88 -29.98 -25.57
CA GLU A 502 9.79 -30.56 -26.58
C GLU A 502 10.41 -29.50 -27.52
N ASN A 503 9.63 -28.48 -27.91
CA ASN A 503 10.09 -27.47 -28.86
C ASN A 503 10.86 -26.32 -28.20
N ASP A 504 10.60 -26.05 -26.92
CA ASP A 504 11.15 -24.88 -26.21
C ASP A 504 12.47 -25.18 -25.50
N LEU A 505 12.78 -26.46 -25.20
CA LEU A 505 14.05 -26.91 -24.60
C LEU A 505 15.32 -26.34 -25.25
N GLY A 506 15.28 -26.01 -26.55
CA GLY A 506 16.45 -25.49 -27.26
C GLY A 506 16.86 -24.06 -26.87
N GLY A 507 16.02 -23.34 -26.13
CA GLY A 507 16.27 -21.99 -25.62
C GLY A 507 16.47 -21.92 -24.11
N ALA A 508 16.33 -23.04 -23.39
CA ALA A 508 16.37 -23.09 -21.94
C ALA A 508 17.74 -23.56 -21.41
N ASP A 509 18.03 -23.22 -20.16
CA ASP A 509 19.16 -23.72 -19.39
C ASP A 509 18.70 -24.70 -18.30
N ALA A 510 17.46 -24.58 -17.83
CA ALA A 510 16.83 -25.51 -16.90
C ALA A 510 15.35 -25.80 -17.23
N VAL A 511 14.83 -26.88 -16.65
CA VAL A 511 13.40 -27.24 -16.67
C VAL A 511 12.94 -27.63 -15.26
N VAL A 512 11.79 -27.10 -14.83
CA VAL A 512 11.07 -27.53 -13.63
C VAL A 512 9.86 -28.37 -14.06
N VAL A 513 9.67 -29.51 -13.41
CA VAL A 513 8.51 -30.39 -13.61
C VAL A 513 7.93 -30.76 -12.25
N THR A 514 6.69 -30.33 -11.99
CA THR A 514 5.94 -30.58 -10.76
C THR A 514 4.88 -31.66 -11.00
N SER A 515 4.84 -32.72 -10.19
CA SER A 515 3.76 -33.74 -10.12
C SER A 515 2.85 -33.89 -11.37
N PRO A 516 3.38 -34.33 -12.53
CA PRO A 516 2.69 -34.25 -13.82
C PRO A 516 1.59 -35.31 -13.92
N ALA A 517 0.33 -34.89 -14.11
CA ALA A 517 -0.81 -35.81 -14.20
C ALA A 517 -0.80 -36.69 -15.46
N ASP A 518 -0.27 -36.19 -16.57
CA ASP A 518 -0.18 -36.89 -17.85
C ASP A 518 1.23 -37.45 -18.13
N ALA A 519 1.27 -38.60 -18.82
CA ALA A 519 2.54 -39.26 -19.16
C ALA A 519 3.24 -38.60 -20.36
N PHE A 520 4.56 -38.47 -20.27
CA PHE A 520 5.42 -37.98 -21.33
C PHE A 520 5.56 -38.99 -22.48
N SER A 521 5.64 -38.50 -23.71
CA SER A 521 5.86 -39.33 -24.89
C SER A 521 7.31 -39.76 -25.05
N ASP A 522 7.54 -40.83 -25.81
CA ASP A 522 8.89 -41.31 -26.14
C ASP A 522 9.80 -40.21 -26.76
N SER A 523 9.22 -39.22 -27.47
CA SER A 523 9.98 -38.11 -28.05
C SER A 523 10.38 -37.07 -27.01
N GLU A 524 9.46 -36.68 -26.12
CA GLU A 524 9.76 -35.76 -25.01
C GLU A 524 10.80 -36.36 -24.06
N LEU A 525 10.67 -37.63 -23.68
CA LEU A 525 11.66 -38.34 -22.86
C LEU A 525 13.05 -38.37 -23.53
N SER A 526 13.09 -38.53 -24.85
CA SER A 526 14.35 -38.49 -25.59
C SER A 526 14.94 -37.08 -25.65
N ALA A 527 14.09 -36.05 -25.78
CA ALA A 527 14.51 -34.65 -25.82
C ALA A 527 15.08 -34.20 -24.48
N LEU A 528 14.41 -34.50 -23.37
CA LEU A 528 14.91 -34.23 -22.01
C LEU A 528 16.23 -34.97 -21.72
N SER A 529 16.36 -36.22 -22.18
CA SER A 529 17.62 -36.96 -22.05
C SER A 529 18.76 -36.34 -22.86
N GLU A 530 18.47 -35.82 -24.06
CA GLU A 530 19.46 -35.08 -24.86
C GLU A 530 19.80 -33.73 -24.21
N PHE A 531 18.82 -33.02 -23.66
CA PHE A 531 18.98 -31.75 -22.94
C PHE A 531 19.93 -31.88 -21.73
N VAL A 532 19.67 -32.84 -20.84
CA VAL A 532 20.55 -33.14 -19.69
C VAL A 532 21.94 -33.57 -20.15
N ALA A 533 22.05 -34.35 -21.23
CA ALA A 533 23.35 -34.78 -21.77
C ALA A 533 24.17 -33.61 -22.36
N ASP A 534 23.50 -32.56 -22.84
CA ASP A 534 24.10 -31.34 -23.35
C ASP A 534 24.39 -30.30 -22.25
N GLY A 535 23.96 -30.56 -21.01
CA GLY A 535 24.30 -29.78 -19.82
C GLY A 535 23.12 -29.05 -19.17
N GLY A 536 21.91 -29.18 -19.71
CA GLY A 536 20.72 -28.59 -19.12
C GLY A 536 20.38 -29.18 -17.75
N ALA A 537 19.80 -28.37 -16.87
CA ALA A 537 19.36 -28.77 -15.55
C ALA A 537 17.90 -29.21 -15.53
N VAL A 538 17.54 -30.17 -14.68
CA VAL A 538 16.13 -30.57 -14.49
C VAL A 538 15.83 -30.68 -13.01
N LEU A 539 14.76 -30.02 -12.57
CA LEU A 539 14.27 -30.08 -11.21
C LEU A 539 12.90 -30.74 -11.20
N PHE A 540 12.75 -31.74 -10.33
CA PHE A 540 11.51 -32.46 -10.13
C PHE A 540 10.96 -32.16 -8.75
N HIS A 541 9.70 -31.72 -8.68
CA HIS A 541 8.96 -31.57 -7.42
C HIS A 541 7.86 -32.63 -7.41
N ASP A 542 7.95 -33.54 -6.45
CA ASP A 542 6.91 -34.52 -6.16
C ASP A 542 6.01 -34.01 -5.03
N GLN A 543 5.06 -34.82 -4.58
CA GLN A 543 4.26 -34.55 -3.39
C GLN A 543 3.81 -35.88 -2.77
N SER A 544 3.21 -35.81 -1.59
CA SER A 544 2.72 -37.00 -0.88
C SER A 544 1.57 -37.70 -1.60
N ASP A 545 1.44 -39.01 -1.34
CA ASP A 545 0.38 -39.89 -1.85
C ASP A 545 -1.04 -39.57 -1.33
N PHE A 546 -1.24 -38.51 -0.54
CA PHE A 546 -2.53 -38.17 0.05
C PHE A 546 -3.63 -37.97 -1.02
N LYS A 547 -4.53 -38.96 -1.12
CA LYS A 547 -5.62 -39.07 -2.11
C LYS A 547 -5.16 -39.34 -3.57
N ASP A 548 -3.95 -39.90 -3.78
CA ASP A 548 -3.45 -40.35 -5.10
C ASP A 548 -3.26 -39.18 -6.09
N PHE A 549 -2.69 -38.07 -5.61
CA PHE A 549 -2.43 -36.84 -6.39
C PHE A 549 -0.97 -36.62 -6.79
N ASP A 550 -0.04 -37.38 -6.22
CA ASP A 550 1.41 -37.28 -6.41
C ASP A 550 1.88 -37.50 -7.85
N ALA A 551 1.17 -38.32 -8.61
CA ALA A 551 1.55 -38.70 -9.97
C ALA A 551 2.99 -39.27 -10.06
N THR A 552 3.49 -39.85 -8.97
CA THR A 552 4.85 -40.38 -8.77
C THR A 552 5.30 -41.32 -9.89
N ALA A 553 4.37 -42.06 -10.50
CA ALA A 553 4.67 -42.93 -11.63
C ALA A 553 5.22 -42.19 -12.85
N ASN A 554 4.70 -41.00 -13.16
CA ASN A 554 5.13 -40.21 -14.33
C ASN A 554 6.52 -39.57 -14.10
N LEU A 555 6.80 -39.08 -12.88
CA LEU A 555 8.14 -38.62 -12.49
C LEU A 555 9.17 -39.77 -12.52
N ASN A 556 8.78 -40.98 -12.12
CA ASN A 556 9.66 -42.13 -12.17
C ASN A 556 9.96 -42.63 -13.60
N ASP A 557 9.02 -42.48 -14.54
CA ASP A 557 9.27 -42.72 -15.97
C ASP A 557 10.31 -41.73 -16.54
N LEU A 558 10.26 -40.46 -16.12
CA LEU A 558 11.27 -39.45 -16.42
C LEU A 558 12.63 -39.81 -15.80
N ALA A 559 12.66 -40.17 -14.52
CA ALA A 559 13.87 -40.59 -13.81
C ALA A 559 14.53 -41.83 -14.47
N ASP A 560 13.72 -42.77 -14.95
CA ASP A 560 14.17 -43.94 -15.74
C ASP A 560 14.79 -43.52 -17.08
N ALA A 561 14.18 -42.57 -17.79
CA ALA A 561 14.67 -42.09 -19.08
C ALA A 561 16.00 -41.32 -18.95
N LEU A 562 16.13 -40.51 -17.89
CA LEU A 562 17.35 -39.76 -17.57
C LEU A 562 18.43 -40.66 -16.93
N GLY A 563 18.04 -41.83 -16.40
CA GLY A 563 18.95 -42.79 -15.79
C GLY A 563 19.44 -42.39 -14.40
N LEU A 564 18.60 -41.70 -13.64
CA LEU A 564 18.92 -41.15 -12.32
C LEU A 564 19.17 -42.24 -11.29
N ALA A 565 19.99 -41.93 -10.29
CA ALA A 565 20.31 -42.79 -9.16
C ALA A 565 19.19 -42.88 -8.10
N PHE A 566 18.18 -42.01 -8.19
CA PHE A 566 17.04 -41.96 -7.27
C PHE A 566 15.69 -42.10 -8.01
N ARG A 567 14.65 -42.50 -7.27
CA ARG A 567 13.25 -42.56 -7.68
C ARG A 567 12.41 -41.83 -6.62
N PHE A 568 11.19 -41.47 -6.95
CA PHE A 568 10.21 -40.95 -6.02
C PHE A 568 9.41 -42.10 -5.40
N ASN A 569 9.16 -42.03 -4.09
CA ASN A 569 8.32 -42.99 -3.38
C ASN A 569 6.87 -42.51 -3.41
N ASP A 570 5.95 -43.45 -3.46
CA ASP A 570 4.51 -43.19 -3.46
C ASP A 570 4.05 -43.26 -2.00
N ASP A 571 4.43 -42.26 -1.20
CA ASP A 571 4.24 -42.24 0.24
C ASP A 571 4.06 -40.83 0.81
N GLN A 572 3.76 -40.74 2.11
CA GLN A 572 3.81 -39.51 2.88
C GLN A 572 4.78 -39.64 4.05
N VAL A 573 5.68 -38.67 4.22
CA VAL A 573 6.55 -38.57 5.39
C VAL A 573 5.87 -37.74 6.48
N LEU A 574 5.84 -38.28 7.69
CA LEU A 574 5.25 -37.64 8.87
C LEU A 574 6.27 -37.53 10.01
N ASP A 575 6.18 -36.48 10.81
CA ASP A 575 6.93 -36.33 12.07
C ASP A 575 6.04 -35.73 13.17
N GLU A 576 5.85 -36.44 14.29
CA GLU A 576 5.04 -35.93 15.42
C GLU A 576 5.80 -34.94 16.32
N ASP A 577 7.13 -34.94 16.26
CA ASP A 577 8.03 -34.24 17.19
C ASP A 577 8.64 -32.97 16.56
N GLU A 578 9.13 -33.04 15.32
CA GLU A 578 9.77 -31.91 14.59
C GLU A 578 8.94 -31.56 13.35
N ASN A 579 8.03 -30.58 13.49
CA ASN A 579 7.10 -30.16 12.44
C ASN A 579 6.61 -28.71 12.61
N ALA A 580 6.16 -28.10 11.51
CA ALA A 580 5.57 -26.76 11.48
C ALA A 580 4.07 -26.79 11.85
N GLY A 581 3.77 -27.32 13.04
CA GLY A 581 2.43 -27.31 13.65
C GLY A 581 1.51 -28.47 13.25
N GLN A 582 1.80 -29.21 12.19
CA GLN A 582 1.10 -30.45 11.82
C GLN A 582 2.08 -31.56 11.46
N PRO A 583 1.80 -32.84 11.81
CA PRO A 583 2.75 -33.92 11.56
C PRO A 583 3.08 -34.18 10.08
N PHE A 584 2.25 -33.73 9.13
CA PHE A 584 2.50 -33.88 7.70
C PHE A 584 3.30 -32.72 7.09
N VAL A 585 3.76 -31.80 7.93
CA VAL A 585 4.65 -30.68 7.56
C VAL A 585 5.95 -30.82 8.37
N PRO A 586 6.73 -31.89 8.16
CA PRO A 586 7.99 -32.10 8.87
C PRO A 586 8.99 -30.97 8.60
N THR A 587 9.77 -30.63 9.63
CA THR A 587 10.94 -29.75 9.50
C THR A 587 12.23 -30.55 9.67
N THR A 588 13.34 -30.06 9.11
CA THR A 588 14.62 -30.76 9.24
C THR A 588 15.83 -29.84 9.11
N GLY A 589 16.82 -30.04 9.98
CA GLY A 589 18.18 -29.49 9.84
C GLY A 589 19.20 -30.56 9.42
N ASN A 590 18.73 -31.74 9.00
CA ASN A 590 19.55 -32.92 8.73
C ASN A 590 20.10 -32.93 7.30
N PHE A 591 21.13 -32.12 7.08
CA PHE A 591 21.76 -31.87 5.78
C PHE A 591 23.03 -32.70 5.55
N ASP A 592 23.20 -33.28 4.36
CA ASP A 592 24.42 -33.99 3.92
C ASP A 592 24.80 -33.57 2.48
N GLY A 593 25.63 -32.55 2.31
CA GLY A 593 25.90 -31.99 0.96
C GLY A 593 27.17 -31.16 0.84
N SER A 594 27.38 -30.55 -0.34
CA SER A 594 28.37 -29.47 -0.48
C SER A 594 27.96 -28.29 0.39
N SER A 595 28.94 -27.50 0.83
CA SER A 595 28.62 -26.30 1.61
C SER A 595 27.84 -25.25 0.83
N SER A 596 27.83 -25.30 -0.51
CA SER A 596 27.18 -24.29 -1.37
C SER A 596 25.65 -24.35 -1.37
N LEU A 597 25.04 -25.52 -1.16
CA LEU A 597 23.57 -25.66 -1.11
C LEU A 597 22.95 -25.00 0.14
N PHE A 598 23.76 -24.77 1.17
CA PHE A 598 23.36 -24.22 2.46
C PHE A 598 24.18 -22.96 2.78
N GLU A 599 24.61 -22.23 1.73
CA GLU A 599 25.28 -20.95 1.90
C GLU A 599 24.24 -19.89 2.27
N THR A 600 24.48 -19.20 3.39
CA THR A 600 23.71 -18.03 3.83
C THR A 600 23.64 -16.98 2.72
N ARG A 601 22.42 -16.57 2.36
CA ARG A 601 22.09 -15.47 1.44
C ARG A 601 20.81 -14.82 1.93
N ALA A 602 20.56 -13.57 1.54
CA ALA A 602 19.33 -12.88 1.90
C ALA A 602 18.13 -13.58 1.22
N GLY A 603 17.20 -14.06 2.04
CA GLY A 603 15.89 -14.58 1.65
C GLY A 603 14.85 -13.53 1.37
N ILE A 604 13.61 -13.99 1.19
CA ILE A 604 12.44 -13.13 1.04
C ILE A 604 12.08 -12.49 2.39
N ASP A 605 12.37 -13.16 3.49
CA ASP A 605 12.14 -12.68 4.86
C ASP A 605 13.24 -11.71 5.36
N ASP A 606 14.46 -11.84 4.84
CA ASP A 606 15.63 -11.00 5.08
C ASP A 606 15.65 -9.69 4.27
N ASP A 607 14.48 -9.22 3.85
CA ASP A 607 14.34 -8.05 2.99
C ASP A 607 15.01 -6.81 3.64
N PRO A 608 16.04 -6.21 3.02
CA PRO A 608 16.60 -4.95 3.51
C PRO A 608 15.59 -3.78 3.43
N ASP A 609 14.51 -3.97 2.68
CA ASP A 609 13.34 -3.10 2.58
C ASP A 609 12.15 -3.60 3.45
N ALA A 610 12.36 -4.63 4.31
CA ALA A 610 11.35 -5.18 5.20
C ALA A 610 10.73 -4.06 6.05
N ARG A 611 9.44 -3.84 5.82
CA ARG A 611 8.67 -2.76 6.45
C ARG A 611 8.36 -3.00 7.93
N THR A 612 8.77 -4.12 8.54
CA THR A 612 8.48 -4.41 9.95
C THR A 612 9.52 -5.32 10.59
N THR A 613 9.50 -5.40 11.93
CA THR A 613 10.32 -6.33 12.71
C THR A 613 9.43 -7.22 13.57
N GLU A 614 9.92 -8.41 13.96
CA GLU A 614 9.19 -9.29 14.90
C GLU A 614 8.79 -8.55 16.19
N TYR A 615 9.64 -7.62 16.64
CA TYR A 615 9.38 -6.80 17.81
C TYR A 615 8.17 -5.88 17.61
N LEU A 616 8.08 -5.18 16.47
CA LEU A 616 6.93 -4.33 16.14
C LEU A 616 5.66 -5.17 16.03
N VAL A 617 5.72 -6.34 15.39
CA VAL A 617 4.59 -7.28 15.28
C VAL A 617 4.10 -7.76 16.66
N GLU A 618 5.01 -8.10 17.58
CA GLU A 618 4.63 -8.47 18.95
C GLU A 618 3.91 -7.30 19.65
N TRP A 619 4.38 -6.08 19.44
CA TRP A 619 3.79 -4.88 20.04
C TRP A 619 2.48 -4.46 19.39
N ALA A 620 2.26 -4.76 18.11
CA ALA A 620 0.96 -4.63 17.45
C ALA A 620 -0.11 -5.43 18.22
N GLY A 621 0.16 -6.71 18.47
CA GLY A 621 -0.76 -7.57 19.24
C GLY A 621 -1.02 -7.05 20.66
N LYS A 622 -0.01 -6.47 21.31
CA LYS A 622 -0.14 -5.85 22.64
C LYS A 622 -0.96 -4.56 22.61
N ALA A 623 -0.83 -3.74 21.57
CA ALA A 623 -1.60 -2.53 21.37
C ALA A 623 -3.09 -2.86 21.12
N THR A 624 -3.39 -3.88 20.33
CA THR A 624 -4.77 -4.39 20.16
C THR A 624 -5.33 -4.95 21.46
N GLU A 625 -4.54 -5.72 22.24
CA GLU A 625 -4.97 -6.18 23.57
C GLU A 625 -5.25 -4.99 24.51
N PHE A 626 -4.49 -3.91 24.39
CA PHE A 626 -4.72 -2.67 25.11
C PHE A 626 -6.07 -2.05 24.68
N ALA A 627 -6.34 -1.93 23.38
CA ALA A 627 -7.59 -1.37 22.84
C ALA A 627 -8.86 -2.13 23.27
N ASN A 628 -8.78 -3.45 23.46
CA ASN A 628 -9.90 -4.30 23.89
C ASN A 628 -10.59 -3.90 25.20
N ARG A 629 -10.07 -2.93 25.96
CA ARG A 629 -10.82 -2.34 27.08
C ARG A 629 -11.98 -1.45 26.65
N LEU A 630 -11.98 -1.01 25.39
CA LEU A 630 -13.04 -0.20 24.80
C LEU A 630 -14.16 -1.09 24.23
N ASP A 631 -13.90 -2.37 23.96
CA ASP A 631 -14.87 -3.30 23.37
C ASP A 631 -16.19 -3.35 24.17
N GLY A 632 -17.28 -2.97 23.51
CA GLY A 632 -18.63 -2.91 24.08
C GLY A 632 -18.85 -1.81 25.12
N GLU A 633 -17.90 -0.91 25.34
CA GLU A 633 -18.02 0.21 26.26
C GLU A 633 -18.75 1.40 25.63
N ASP A 634 -19.53 2.10 26.45
CA ASP A 634 -20.08 3.39 26.03
C ASP A 634 -19.03 4.49 26.25
N VAL A 635 -18.67 5.20 25.20
CA VAL A 635 -17.62 6.23 25.20
C VAL A 635 -18.16 7.61 24.81
N THR A 636 -17.36 8.66 25.02
CA THR A 636 -17.66 10.00 24.53
C THR A 636 -16.62 10.38 23.47
N LEU A 637 -17.10 10.58 22.25
CA LEU A 637 -16.33 10.95 21.07
C LEU A 637 -16.38 12.46 20.83
N PHE A 638 -15.26 13.06 20.43
CA PHE A 638 -15.19 14.48 20.05
C PHE A 638 -14.06 14.74 19.03
N PHE A 639 -14.24 15.77 18.22
CA PHE A 639 -13.37 16.09 17.08
C PHE A 639 -12.39 17.25 17.40
N ASP A 640 -11.23 17.24 16.74
CA ASP A 640 -10.23 18.32 16.84
C ASP A 640 -10.65 19.57 16.05
N GLU A 641 -10.18 20.75 16.46
CA GLU A 641 -10.52 21.99 15.77
C GLU A 641 -9.64 22.28 14.55
N ASN A 642 -8.50 21.60 14.42
CA ASN A 642 -7.53 21.79 13.32
C ASN A 642 -7.58 20.68 12.27
N GLU A 643 -8.07 19.48 12.61
CA GLU A 643 -8.12 18.32 11.71
C GLU A 643 -9.48 18.19 11.00
N PRO A 644 -9.55 17.58 9.80
CA PRO A 644 -10.82 17.29 9.16
C PRO A 644 -11.68 16.32 9.99
N LEU A 645 -12.99 16.28 9.75
CA LEU A 645 -13.88 15.35 10.45
C LEU A 645 -13.64 13.88 10.06
N ARG A 646 -13.14 13.64 8.85
CA ARG A 646 -12.86 12.30 8.33
C ARG A 646 -11.67 12.29 7.37
N ASP A 647 -11.02 11.14 7.27
CA ASP A 647 -10.19 10.76 6.12
C ASP A 647 -11.09 10.04 5.07
N PRO A 648 -10.54 9.46 3.98
CA PRO A 648 -11.37 8.81 2.96
C PRO A 648 -12.28 7.67 3.46
N THR A 649 -11.92 6.97 4.55
CA THR A 649 -12.66 5.80 5.04
C THR A 649 -13.17 5.94 6.47
N ARG A 650 -12.57 6.83 7.28
CA ARG A 650 -12.75 6.85 8.75
C ARG A 650 -13.00 8.26 9.28
N LEU A 651 -13.84 8.36 10.30
CA LEU A 651 -13.95 9.57 11.11
C LEU A 651 -12.68 9.75 11.95
N LEU A 652 -12.27 11.00 12.18
CA LEU A 652 -11.05 11.35 12.89
C LEU A 652 -11.37 11.95 14.26
N ALA A 653 -11.21 11.17 15.33
CA ALA A 653 -11.73 11.61 16.63
C ALA A 653 -10.89 11.19 17.84
N TYR A 654 -11.17 11.85 18.96
CA TYR A 654 -10.69 11.49 20.28
C TYR A 654 -11.75 10.72 21.06
N ILE A 655 -11.32 9.77 21.89
CA ILE A 655 -12.19 8.97 22.76
C ILE A 655 -11.93 9.26 24.23
N ARG A 656 -13.02 9.51 24.98
CA ARG A 656 -13.03 9.43 26.44
C ARG A 656 -13.89 8.28 26.96
N TYR A 657 -13.37 7.53 27.92
CA TYR A 657 -14.02 6.36 28.50
C TYR A 657 -13.86 6.28 30.02
N ASP A 658 -14.62 5.40 30.68
CA ASP A 658 -14.62 5.21 32.13
C ASP A 658 -13.66 4.08 32.57
N ASP A 659 -12.37 4.39 32.55
CA ASP A 659 -11.32 3.47 33.07
C ASP A 659 -11.54 3.11 34.56
N SER A 660 -12.21 3.98 35.32
CA SER A 660 -12.37 3.83 36.78
C SER A 660 -13.54 2.93 37.19
N GLY A 661 -14.49 2.69 36.28
CA GLY A 661 -15.77 2.04 36.52
C GLY A 661 -16.73 2.82 37.45
N ASP A 662 -16.57 4.14 37.57
CA ASP A 662 -17.39 5.00 38.44
C ASP A 662 -18.56 5.71 37.73
N GLY A 663 -18.65 5.52 36.42
CA GLY A 663 -19.60 6.11 35.48
C GLY A 663 -19.12 7.41 34.84
N GLY A 664 -17.91 7.89 35.15
CA GLY A 664 -17.32 9.10 34.57
C GLY A 664 -16.34 8.80 33.43
N ARG A 665 -16.61 9.34 32.23
CA ARG A 665 -15.73 9.24 31.06
C ARG A 665 -14.69 10.35 31.03
N ASP A 666 -13.78 10.32 32.00
CA ASP A 666 -12.75 11.36 32.17
C ASP A 666 -11.39 10.98 31.56
N THR A 667 -11.18 9.69 31.22
CA THR A 667 -9.90 9.19 30.69
C THR A 667 -9.84 9.34 29.18
N LEU A 668 -8.84 10.06 28.67
CA LEU A 668 -8.58 10.21 27.24
C LEU A 668 -7.74 9.02 26.75
N TYR A 669 -8.34 8.14 25.97
CA TYR A 669 -7.69 6.91 25.49
C TYR A 669 -6.44 7.23 24.66
N ASN A 670 -6.53 8.17 23.71
CA ASN A 670 -5.44 8.58 22.82
C ASN A 670 -4.16 8.93 23.59
N ARG A 671 -4.29 9.64 24.72
CA ARG A 671 -3.12 9.95 25.55
C ARG A 671 -2.64 8.75 26.35
N GLN A 672 -3.55 7.95 26.87
CA GLN A 672 -3.22 6.83 27.76
C GLN A 672 -2.42 5.75 27.03
N ILE A 673 -2.77 5.42 25.79
CA ILE A 673 -2.03 4.42 25.00
C ILE A 673 -0.57 4.81 24.79
N ILE A 674 -0.31 6.09 24.54
CA ILE A 674 1.04 6.65 24.45
C ILE A 674 1.76 6.60 25.81
N GLU A 675 1.11 7.06 26.88
CA GLU A 675 1.70 7.08 28.23
C GLU A 675 2.09 5.67 28.73
N GLU A 676 1.38 4.64 28.27
CA GLU A 676 1.65 3.25 28.60
C GLU A 676 2.59 2.55 27.60
N GLY A 677 3.03 3.27 26.55
CA GLY A 677 4.06 2.83 25.61
C GLY A 677 3.59 1.82 24.56
N TYR A 678 2.31 1.86 24.18
CA TYR A 678 1.75 0.95 23.15
C TYR A 678 1.66 1.59 21.76
N GLY A 679 1.93 2.89 21.63
CA GLY A 679 1.89 3.59 20.35
C GLY A 679 2.74 4.86 20.37
N ARG A 680 2.98 5.40 19.17
CA ARG A 680 3.67 6.67 18.91
C ARG A 680 2.66 7.78 18.61
N VAL A 681 3.17 9.01 18.54
CA VAL A 681 2.43 10.19 18.11
C VAL A 681 2.84 10.49 16.68
N TYR A 682 1.87 10.51 15.77
CA TYR A 682 2.13 11.02 14.43
C TYR A 682 2.06 12.55 14.40
N GLY A 683 2.92 13.17 13.59
CA GLY A 683 2.97 14.61 13.37
C GLY A 683 1.82 15.13 12.49
N SER A 684 0.94 15.96 13.05
CA SER A 684 0.02 16.79 12.26
C SER A 684 -0.28 18.11 12.97
N THR A 685 -1.15 18.94 12.41
CA THR A 685 -1.61 20.21 13.03
C THR A 685 -2.54 20.05 14.24
N LEU A 686 -2.79 18.81 14.69
CA LEU A 686 -3.78 18.50 15.73
C LEU A 686 -3.51 19.29 17.02
N SER A 687 -4.57 19.81 17.64
CA SER A 687 -4.47 20.77 18.75
C SER A 687 -3.78 20.21 20.02
N ARG A 688 -3.74 18.88 20.15
CA ARG A 688 -3.13 18.14 21.26
C ARG A 688 -1.76 17.56 20.96
N HIS A 689 -1.16 17.82 19.80
CA HIS A 689 0.10 17.22 19.37
C HIS A 689 1.18 17.29 20.45
N ASP A 690 1.47 18.50 20.94
CA ASP A 690 2.57 18.69 21.89
C ASP A 690 2.28 18.12 23.29
N GLU A 691 1.01 17.89 23.64
CA GLU A 691 0.60 17.15 24.84
C GLU A 691 0.93 15.66 24.67
N PHE A 692 0.57 15.09 23.52
CA PHE A 692 0.79 13.69 23.20
C PHE A 692 2.29 13.40 23.04
N TRP A 693 3.00 14.24 22.30
CA TRP A 693 4.44 14.13 22.14
C TRP A 693 5.18 14.21 23.49
N GLN A 694 4.69 15.02 24.45
CA GLN A 694 5.23 14.98 25.82
C GLN A 694 5.04 13.63 26.50
N ALA A 695 3.89 12.99 26.32
CA ALA A 695 3.63 11.67 26.90
C ALA A 695 4.55 10.61 26.28
N GLU A 696 4.73 10.65 24.97
CA GLU A 696 5.61 9.73 24.25
C GLU A 696 7.07 9.92 24.67
N TRP A 697 7.54 11.17 24.68
CA TRP A 697 8.88 11.49 25.17
C TRP A 697 9.12 10.98 26.59
N ASP A 698 8.15 11.14 27.50
CA ASP A 698 8.27 10.62 28.87
C ASP A 698 8.27 9.08 28.91
N ALA A 699 7.53 8.41 28.02
CA ALA A 699 7.52 6.94 27.89
C ALA A 699 8.85 6.41 27.34
N ARG A 700 9.39 7.03 26.28
CA ARG A 700 10.71 6.75 25.70
C ARG A 700 11.82 6.87 26.75
N GLN A 701 11.87 8.00 27.45
CA GLN A 701 12.88 8.24 28.50
C GLN A 701 12.76 7.29 29.71
N ALA A 702 11.65 6.55 29.82
CA ALA A 702 11.38 5.61 30.89
C ALA A 702 11.46 4.15 30.44
N ASP A 703 11.89 3.87 29.20
CA ASP A 703 11.94 2.54 28.58
C ASP A 703 10.58 1.82 28.71
N THR A 704 9.48 2.57 28.52
CA THR A 704 8.12 2.08 28.75
C THR A 704 7.54 1.49 27.48
N GLY A 705 7.03 0.26 27.59
CA GLY A 705 6.33 -0.37 26.48
C GLY A 705 7.26 -0.72 25.32
N ILE A 706 6.83 -0.41 24.10
CA ILE A 706 7.58 -0.60 22.86
C ILE A 706 8.94 0.09 22.88
N TRP A 707 9.07 1.18 23.64
CA TRP A 707 10.31 1.95 23.73
C TRP A 707 11.41 1.28 24.55
N ALA A 708 11.19 0.09 25.10
CA ALA A 708 12.19 -0.63 25.89
C ALA A 708 13.44 -1.06 25.10
N GLU A 709 13.32 -1.21 23.77
CA GLU A 709 14.41 -1.56 22.86
C GLU A 709 14.91 -0.37 22.03
N SER A 710 14.32 0.82 22.25
CA SER A 710 14.69 2.05 21.52
C SER A 710 16.07 2.54 21.99
N ASP A 711 17.09 2.46 21.13
CA ASP A 711 18.44 2.98 21.43
C ASP A 711 19.12 3.64 20.23
N ILE A 712 18.87 4.93 20.06
CA ILE A 712 19.48 5.73 18.97
C ILE A 712 21.02 5.83 19.09
N ASP A 713 21.61 5.62 20.27
CA ASP A 713 23.07 5.73 20.44
C ASP A 713 23.79 4.54 19.78
N ASP A 714 23.09 3.42 19.58
CA ASP A 714 23.57 2.22 18.90
C ASP A 714 23.19 2.19 17.40
N ALA A 715 22.42 3.18 16.91
CA ALA A 715 22.03 3.32 15.52
C ALA A 715 23.24 3.41 14.58
N THR A 716 23.24 2.60 13.53
CA THR A 716 24.27 2.66 12.48
C THR A 716 24.12 3.93 11.63
N PRO A 717 25.24 4.51 11.13
CA PRO A 717 25.17 5.60 10.15
C PRO A 717 24.31 5.22 8.95
N TYR A 718 23.41 6.11 8.55
CA TYR A 718 22.47 5.90 7.46
C TYR A 718 22.60 7.04 6.45
N ARG A 719 22.89 6.73 5.18
CA ARG A 719 23.11 7.70 4.08
C ARG A 719 24.10 8.82 4.44
N ASP A 720 25.28 8.43 4.91
CA ASP A 720 26.32 9.33 5.42
C ASP A 720 27.65 9.26 4.63
N ASP A 721 27.58 8.93 3.33
CA ASP A 721 28.75 8.53 2.53
C ASP A 721 29.48 9.68 1.82
N GLY A 722 28.98 10.93 1.90
CA GLY A 722 29.68 12.08 1.29
C GLY A 722 28.82 13.27 0.94
N LEU A 723 29.36 14.15 0.08
CA LEU A 723 28.67 15.30 -0.53
C LEU A 723 29.14 15.45 -1.98
N GLU A 724 28.77 14.48 -2.81
CA GLU A 724 29.03 14.41 -4.24
C GLU A 724 27.89 15.03 -5.08
N GLU A 725 26.64 14.66 -4.81
CA GLU A 725 25.48 15.02 -5.62
C GLU A 725 24.21 15.18 -4.79
N VAL A 726 23.46 16.25 -5.05
CA VAL A 726 22.17 16.54 -4.38
C VAL A 726 21.15 16.82 -5.47
N PHE A 727 19.93 16.31 -5.31
CA PHE A 727 18.79 16.73 -6.12
C PHE A 727 17.88 17.68 -5.35
N ALA A 728 17.19 18.57 -6.06
CA ALA A 728 16.34 19.59 -5.47
C ALA A 728 14.93 19.48 -6.05
N PRO A 729 14.05 18.65 -5.44
CA PRO A 729 12.69 18.46 -5.94
C PRO A 729 11.89 19.77 -5.95
N VAL A 730 11.14 20.01 -7.03
CA VAL A 730 10.19 21.12 -7.22
C VAL A 730 10.80 22.46 -6.76
N ALA A 731 12.04 22.72 -7.18
CA ALA A 731 12.85 23.77 -6.59
C ALA A 731 12.44 25.19 -7.03
N ALA A 732 12.28 26.07 -6.06
CA ALA A 732 12.33 27.51 -6.25
C ALA A 732 13.77 28.04 -6.12
N SER A 733 14.06 29.20 -6.72
CA SER A 733 15.39 29.81 -6.55
C SER A 733 15.48 30.65 -5.27
N VAL A 734 16.67 30.67 -4.66
CA VAL A 734 16.97 31.48 -3.47
C VAL A 734 17.54 32.84 -3.87
N GLY A 735 16.89 33.91 -3.41
CA GLY A 735 17.20 35.31 -3.63
C GLY A 735 17.66 36.06 -2.38
N THR A 736 17.81 37.38 -2.50
CA THR A 736 17.84 38.30 -1.34
C THR A 736 16.77 39.38 -1.48
N ALA A 737 16.41 40.03 -0.36
CA ALA A 737 15.47 41.15 -0.32
C ALA A 737 15.84 42.30 -1.30
N GLY A 738 15.42 42.16 -2.55
CA GLY A 738 15.59 43.14 -3.63
C GLY A 738 16.65 42.85 -4.71
N ASN A 739 17.32 41.69 -4.76
CA ASN A 739 18.22 41.22 -5.85
C ASN A 739 18.78 39.80 -5.57
N PRO A 740 19.53 39.14 -6.48
CA PRO A 740 20.13 37.83 -6.18
C PRO A 740 21.18 37.92 -5.06
N PRO A 741 21.45 36.82 -4.34
CA PRO A 741 22.29 36.84 -3.16
C PRO A 741 23.70 37.36 -3.45
N ALA A 742 24.25 38.11 -2.49
CA ALA A 742 25.67 38.42 -2.47
C ALA A 742 26.45 37.14 -2.13
N GLN A 743 26.73 36.31 -3.16
CA GLN A 743 27.45 35.02 -3.17
C GLN A 743 28.24 34.69 -1.87
N PRO A 744 27.56 34.13 -0.84
CA PRO A 744 28.21 33.67 0.39
C PRO A 744 28.96 32.35 0.16
N SER A 745 29.72 31.90 1.16
CA SER A 745 30.24 30.53 1.25
C SER A 745 29.13 29.54 1.65
N GLY A 746 29.07 28.35 1.06
CA GLY A 746 28.04 27.34 1.35
C GLY A 746 26.70 27.59 0.65
N THR A 747 26.73 27.82 -0.67
CA THR A 747 25.54 28.00 -1.52
C THR A 747 25.48 26.87 -2.54
N LEU A 748 24.37 26.14 -2.56
CA LEU A 748 24.06 25.16 -3.62
C LEU A 748 23.54 25.91 -4.84
N PHE A 749 24.01 25.52 -6.02
CA PHE A 749 23.58 26.12 -7.29
C PHE A 749 23.12 25.03 -8.24
N ALA A 750 22.08 25.30 -9.02
CA ALA A 750 21.72 24.44 -10.15
C ALA A 750 22.85 24.36 -11.19
N GLU A 751 22.79 23.34 -12.03
CA GLU A 751 23.68 23.20 -13.18
C GLU A 751 23.46 24.32 -14.22
N PRO A 752 24.42 24.57 -15.15
CA PRO A 752 24.29 25.63 -16.15
C PRO A 752 23.17 25.43 -17.16
N SER A 753 22.72 24.18 -17.33
CA SER A 753 21.60 23.75 -18.16
C SER A 753 20.26 24.17 -17.57
N ALA A 754 20.16 24.29 -16.24
CA ALA A 754 18.93 24.65 -15.56
C ALA A 754 18.35 26.00 -16.03
N GLU A 755 17.04 25.99 -16.21
CA GLU A 755 16.22 27.15 -16.56
C GLU A 755 15.30 27.55 -15.41
N ARG A 756 14.73 28.75 -15.50
CA ARG A 756 13.67 29.21 -14.58
C ARG A 756 12.70 30.16 -15.28
N ASP A 757 11.47 30.17 -14.82
CA ASP A 757 10.34 30.88 -15.44
C ASP A 757 10.30 32.41 -15.20
N SER A 758 11.13 32.92 -14.26
CA SER A 758 11.28 34.34 -13.96
C SER A 758 12.26 35.11 -14.87
N PRO A 759 12.11 36.45 -15.05
CA PRO A 759 12.88 37.21 -16.04
C PRO A 759 14.40 37.17 -15.78
N ARG A 760 15.12 36.46 -16.67
CA ARG A 760 16.58 36.28 -16.72
C ARG A 760 17.38 37.33 -15.94
N GLN A 761 17.70 37.04 -14.69
CA GLN A 761 18.92 37.58 -14.09
C GLN A 761 20.08 36.76 -14.61
N SER A 762 21.09 37.41 -15.18
CA SER A 762 22.33 36.74 -15.58
C SER A 762 23.08 36.27 -14.33
N GLY A 763 23.29 34.97 -14.16
CA GLY A 763 24.01 34.40 -13.01
C GLY A 763 23.70 32.91 -12.83
N ARG A 764 24.38 32.26 -11.90
CA ARG A 764 23.99 30.92 -11.41
C ARG A 764 22.66 31.03 -10.66
N ILE A 765 21.86 29.97 -10.69
CA ILE A 765 20.58 29.87 -9.96
C ILE A 765 20.88 29.25 -8.59
N PRO A 766 20.80 30.00 -7.48
CA PRO A 766 20.99 29.42 -6.15
C PRO A 766 19.74 28.61 -5.76
N LEU A 767 19.95 27.40 -5.23
CA LEU A 767 18.90 26.51 -4.73
C LEU A 767 18.88 26.49 -3.20
N PHE A 768 20.02 26.74 -2.56
CA PHE A 768 20.16 26.78 -1.11
C PHE A 768 21.25 27.79 -0.73
N ALA A 769 21.04 28.56 0.33
CA ALA A 769 22.04 29.49 0.85
C ALA A 769 21.99 29.59 2.38
N ARG A 770 23.13 29.95 2.97
CA ARG A 770 23.30 30.07 4.42
C ARG A 770 23.79 31.46 4.82
N ASP A 771 23.27 31.95 5.95
CA ASP A 771 23.63 33.20 6.62
C ASP A 771 24.14 32.87 8.03
N GLU A 772 25.47 32.78 8.16
CA GLU A 772 26.13 32.45 9.43
C GLU A 772 25.87 33.51 10.52
N ASP A 773 25.72 34.79 10.14
CA ASP A 773 25.48 35.88 11.09
C ASP A 773 24.06 35.78 11.68
N ALA A 774 23.09 35.34 10.88
CA ALA A 774 21.72 35.08 11.31
C ALA A 774 21.50 33.67 11.88
N ARG A 775 22.49 32.76 11.79
CA ARG A 775 22.35 31.33 12.06
C ARG A 775 21.20 30.67 11.29
N THR A 776 21.00 31.11 10.05
CA THR A 776 19.85 30.70 9.24
C THR A 776 20.32 30.11 7.91
N ALA A 777 19.72 29.01 7.49
CA ALA A 777 19.80 28.51 6.13
C ALA A 777 18.44 28.64 5.44
N VAL A 778 18.44 28.87 4.13
CA VAL A 778 17.25 28.99 3.29
C VAL A 778 17.44 28.15 2.02
N GLY A 779 16.62 27.12 1.87
CA GLY A 779 16.48 26.29 0.69
C GLY A 779 15.21 26.64 -0.07
N GLY A 780 15.26 26.57 -1.40
CA GLY A 780 14.07 26.68 -2.25
C GLY A 780 13.44 25.33 -2.60
N SER A 781 13.91 24.25 -1.99
CA SER A 781 13.42 22.89 -2.22
C SER A 781 13.34 22.13 -0.89
N LEU A 782 12.43 21.16 -0.81
CA LEU A 782 12.24 20.23 0.30
C LEU A 782 13.24 19.08 0.14
N LEU A 783 14.49 19.30 0.52
CA LEU A 783 15.57 18.34 0.24
C LEU A 783 15.43 17.01 1.00
N ILE A 784 14.65 16.99 2.08
CA ILE A 784 14.48 15.87 3.02
C ILE A 784 13.08 15.24 2.93
N ASP A 785 12.44 15.40 1.78
CA ASP A 785 11.08 14.93 1.50
C ASP A 785 11.10 13.44 1.17
N GLU A 786 10.45 12.63 2.01
CA GLU A 786 10.42 11.18 1.86
C GLU A 786 9.62 10.68 0.65
N ARG A 787 8.80 11.52 0.02
CA ARG A 787 8.02 11.10 -1.17
C ARG A 787 8.88 10.70 -2.36
N TYR A 788 10.18 10.96 -2.29
CA TYR A 788 11.17 10.56 -3.29
C TYR A 788 11.92 9.28 -2.92
N GLU A 789 11.43 8.52 -1.95
CA GLU A 789 11.98 7.24 -1.55
C GLU A 789 11.27 6.10 -2.28
N ARG A 790 12.03 5.05 -2.66
CA ARG A 790 11.48 3.91 -3.40
C ARG A 790 10.34 3.22 -2.64
N LEU A 791 10.52 3.05 -1.32
CA LEU A 791 9.51 2.45 -0.44
C LEU A 791 8.28 3.33 -0.24
N GLU A 792 8.32 4.57 -0.71
CA GLU A 792 7.20 5.50 -0.70
C GLU A 792 6.52 5.60 -2.07
N GLY A 793 6.79 4.64 -2.95
CA GLY A 793 6.20 4.53 -4.29
C GLY A 793 6.89 5.39 -5.34
N PHE A 794 8.15 5.80 -5.12
CA PHE A 794 8.92 6.53 -6.13
C PHE A 794 9.68 5.58 -7.06
N ASP A 795 9.50 5.72 -8.37
CA ASP A 795 10.02 4.79 -9.39
C ASP A 795 11.55 4.56 -9.38
N VAL A 796 12.31 5.45 -8.75
CA VAL A 796 13.78 5.38 -8.75
C VAL A 796 14.34 5.47 -7.34
N ASP A 797 15.40 4.69 -7.10
CA ASP A 797 16.14 4.74 -5.85
C ASP A 797 16.95 6.04 -5.75
N THR A 798 16.60 6.88 -4.77
CA THR A 798 17.29 8.15 -4.49
C THR A 798 18.30 8.05 -3.35
N SER A 799 18.55 6.86 -2.81
CA SER A 799 19.48 6.63 -1.68
C SER A 799 20.91 7.05 -1.94
N GLY A 800 21.31 7.09 -3.22
CA GLY A 800 22.63 7.56 -3.66
C GLY A 800 22.82 9.08 -3.64
N TYR A 801 21.79 9.88 -3.34
CA TYR A 801 21.91 11.34 -3.27
C TYR A 801 22.20 11.83 -1.84
N ASP A 802 23.07 12.84 -1.73
CA ASP A 802 23.58 13.34 -0.46
C ASP A 802 22.67 14.38 0.21
N ASN A 803 21.38 14.35 -0.10
CA ASN A 803 20.38 15.32 0.36
C ASN A 803 20.38 15.46 1.90
N PHE A 804 20.35 14.33 2.61
CA PHE A 804 20.29 14.27 4.07
C PHE A 804 21.59 14.79 4.70
N SER A 805 22.72 14.23 4.26
CA SER A 805 24.07 14.67 4.67
C SER A 805 24.30 16.16 4.41
N PHE A 806 23.76 16.69 3.30
CA PHE A 806 23.85 18.11 2.96
C PHE A 806 23.11 18.99 3.98
N VAL A 807 21.85 18.68 4.28
CA VAL A 807 21.06 19.45 5.27
C VAL A 807 21.72 19.36 6.65
N THR A 808 22.09 18.15 7.09
CA THR A 808 22.72 17.91 8.40
C THR A 808 24.03 18.68 8.55
N THR A 809 24.92 18.65 7.55
CA THR A 809 26.19 19.41 7.58
C THR A 809 25.94 20.92 7.67
N HIS A 810 24.88 21.43 7.03
CA HIS A 810 24.53 22.85 7.11
C HIS A 810 23.96 23.21 8.49
N ILE A 811 23.18 22.33 9.13
CA ILE A 811 22.76 22.50 10.52
C ILE A 811 23.97 22.55 11.46
N GLU A 812 24.85 21.55 11.38
CA GLU A 812 26.04 21.44 12.25
C GLU A 812 27.01 22.62 12.10
N SER A 813 27.07 23.21 10.90
CA SER A 813 27.89 24.39 10.66
C SER A 813 27.29 25.70 11.19
N LEU A 814 26.00 25.73 11.56
CA LEU A 814 25.28 26.89 12.08
C LEU A 814 25.17 26.92 13.61
N THR A 815 25.38 25.78 14.29
CA THR A 815 25.21 25.65 15.73
C THR A 815 26.31 24.79 16.36
N ASP A 816 26.76 25.18 17.55
CA ASP A 816 27.60 24.33 18.42
C ASP A 816 26.75 23.70 19.55
N GLN A 817 25.42 23.82 19.48
CA GLN A 817 24.52 23.25 20.48
C GLN A 817 24.30 21.76 20.25
N ASP A 818 24.20 21.02 21.35
CA ASP A 818 23.70 19.65 21.38
C ASP A 818 22.17 19.68 21.60
N GLY A 819 21.48 18.63 21.19
CA GLY A 819 20.03 18.51 21.30
C GLY A 819 19.41 17.85 20.08
N LEU A 820 18.09 17.74 20.09
CA LEU A 820 17.29 17.22 18.98
C LEU A 820 17.07 18.28 17.89
N VAL A 821 16.52 17.87 16.75
CA VAL A 821 16.07 18.74 15.68
C VAL A 821 14.55 18.82 15.74
N PHE A 822 14.00 20.03 15.89
CA PHE A 822 12.55 20.22 15.76
C PHE A 822 12.17 20.56 14.32
N VAL A 823 11.01 20.10 13.87
CA VAL A 823 10.27 20.60 12.71
C VAL A 823 9.00 21.30 13.16
N ASP A 824 8.66 22.44 12.54
CA ASP A 824 7.37 23.10 12.73
C ASP A 824 6.25 22.35 12.00
N GLY A 825 5.25 21.88 12.74
CA GLY A 825 4.05 21.24 12.20
C GLY A 825 2.74 21.96 12.53
N GLY A 826 2.80 23.10 13.23
CA GLY A 826 1.62 23.79 13.76
C GLY A 826 0.92 24.73 12.78
N HIS A 827 1.46 24.89 11.56
CA HIS A 827 1.09 25.97 10.64
C HIS A 827 0.58 25.49 9.28
N GLY A 828 0.05 24.25 9.22
CA GLY A 828 -0.57 23.67 8.03
C GLY A 828 0.42 23.00 7.08
N GLN A 829 1.50 22.43 7.62
CA GLN A 829 2.49 21.68 6.85
C GLN A 829 1.97 20.31 6.42
N PHE A 830 1.26 19.64 7.33
CA PHE A 830 0.78 18.28 7.14
C PHE A 830 -0.19 18.17 5.96
N GLY A 831 0.08 17.22 5.06
CA GLY A 831 -0.73 16.98 3.86
C GLY A 831 -0.65 18.08 2.80
N ALA A 832 0.28 19.02 2.92
CA ALA A 832 0.52 20.04 1.90
C ALA A 832 1.68 19.61 0.99
N ASP A 833 1.44 19.51 -0.33
CA ASP A 833 2.45 19.02 -1.29
C ASP A 833 3.74 19.89 -1.41
N TYR A 834 3.76 21.04 -0.72
CA TYR A 834 4.81 22.04 -0.74
C TYR A 834 5.46 22.32 0.64
N ALA A 835 5.11 21.51 1.65
CA ALA A 835 5.63 21.58 3.01
C ALA A 835 5.83 20.17 3.57
N LEU A 836 6.53 20.04 4.70
CA LEU A 836 6.78 18.76 5.34
C LEU A 836 6.47 18.87 6.84
N SER A 837 5.74 17.89 7.36
CA SER A 837 5.63 17.57 8.78
C SER A 837 6.72 16.55 9.18
N SER A 838 6.78 16.12 10.45
CA SER A 838 7.65 15.00 10.81
C SER A 838 7.27 13.69 10.11
N GLU A 839 5.98 13.51 9.78
CA GLU A 839 5.47 12.33 9.07
C GLU A 839 5.90 12.27 7.60
N ASP A 840 6.53 13.34 7.09
CA ASP A 840 7.06 13.42 5.74
C ASP A 840 8.61 13.39 5.73
N MET A 841 9.23 12.95 6.84
CA MET A 841 10.67 12.99 7.08
C MET A 841 11.25 11.73 7.76
N ALA A 842 10.59 10.57 7.71
CA ALA A 842 11.00 9.37 8.45
C ALA A 842 12.44 8.92 8.12
N TYR A 843 12.82 8.90 6.84
CA TYR A 843 14.19 8.54 6.43
C TYR A 843 15.23 9.59 6.83
N TYR A 844 14.85 10.86 6.91
CA TYR A 844 15.73 11.91 7.44
C TYR A 844 15.89 11.79 8.95
N GLN A 845 14.84 11.38 9.67
CA GLN A 845 14.92 10.99 11.07
C GLN A 845 15.92 9.83 11.25
N ARG A 846 15.80 8.73 10.49
CA ARG A 846 16.74 7.60 10.54
C ARG A 846 18.20 8.01 10.27
N HIS A 847 18.42 8.98 9.37
CA HIS A 847 19.74 9.57 9.12
C HIS A 847 20.29 10.30 10.35
N LEU A 848 19.46 11.09 11.04
CA LEU A 848 19.84 11.81 12.25
C LEU A 848 20.09 10.85 13.44
N GLU A 849 19.32 9.77 13.53
CA GLU A 849 19.51 8.72 14.54
C GLU A 849 20.89 8.06 14.40
N GLY A 850 21.35 7.77 13.19
CA GLY A 850 22.73 7.29 12.93
C GLY A 850 23.84 8.26 13.37
N ARG A 851 23.46 9.45 13.85
CA ARG A 851 24.33 10.48 14.44
C ARG A 851 23.97 10.79 15.91
N GLY A 852 23.10 9.99 16.53
CA GLY A 852 22.61 10.16 17.90
C GLY A 852 21.74 11.40 18.08
N VAL A 853 20.93 11.76 17.09
CA VAL A 853 20.08 12.95 17.10
C VAL A 853 18.64 12.58 16.75
N ASN A 854 17.70 12.96 17.61
CA ASN A 854 16.26 12.83 17.34
C ASN A 854 15.75 13.92 16.40
N LEU A 855 14.77 13.58 15.56
CA LEU A 855 13.93 14.52 14.82
C LEU A 855 12.53 14.50 15.47
N GLU A 856 11.96 15.66 15.77
CA GLU A 856 10.67 15.74 16.46
C GLU A 856 9.84 16.88 15.91
N GLN A 857 8.51 16.81 16.03
CA GLN A 857 7.63 17.91 15.67
C GLN A 857 7.26 18.79 16.87
N LEU A 858 7.10 20.10 16.64
CA LEU A 858 6.53 21.03 17.60
C LEU A 858 5.46 21.90 16.92
N ASN A 859 4.25 21.93 17.47
CA ASN A 859 3.17 22.75 16.93
C ASN A 859 3.12 24.15 17.56
N ASP A 860 3.34 24.27 18.87
CA ASP A 860 3.44 25.55 19.59
C ASP A 860 4.92 25.92 19.82
N LEU A 861 5.46 26.75 18.92
CA LEU A 861 6.83 27.25 18.99
C LEU A 861 7.11 28.17 20.19
N THR A 862 6.09 28.55 20.96
CA THR A 862 6.25 29.36 22.18
C THR A 862 6.55 28.53 23.43
N LEU A 863 6.47 27.20 23.34
CA LEU A 863 6.78 26.30 24.45
C LEU A 863 8.28 26.38 24.81
N ASP A 864 8.57 26.33 26.13
CA ASP A 864 9.94 26.34 26.66
C ASP A 864 10.81 25.19 26.09
N ARG A 865 10.15 24.15 25.57
CA ARG A 865 10.76 22.95 24.98
C ARG A 865 11.56 23.24 23.71
N LEU A 866 11.27 24.31 22.96
CA LEU A 866 12.09 24.74 21.83
C LEU A 866 13.58 24.90 22.22
N SER A 867 13.87 25.20 23.50
CA SER A 867 15.24 25.27 24.02
C SER A 867 15.98 23.94 24.16
N MET A 868 15.30 22.80 23.97
CA MET A 868 15.88 21.45 23.93
C MET A 868 16.55 21.15 22.58
N ALA A 869 16.18 21.87 21.52
CA ALA A 869 16.68 21.61 20.19
C ALA A 869 18.03 22.28 19.92
N LYS A 870 18.81 21.66 19.05
CA LYS A 870 19.97 22.30 18.41
C LYS A 870 19.57 23.07 17.14
N ALA A 871 18.51 22.62 16.47
CA ALA A 871 18.01 23.21 15.23
C ALA A 871 16.48 23.17 15.13
N LEU A 872 15.93 24.13 14.40
CA LEU A 872 14.51 24.20 14.04
C LEU A 872 14.41 24.25 12.51
N ILE A 873 13.69 23.32 11.91
CA ILE A 873 13.31 23.29 10.50
C ILE A 873 11.90 23.87 10.38
N ILE A 874 11.73 24.83 9.48
CA ILE A 874 10.42 25.40 9.12
C ILE A 874 10.28 25.28 7.61
N THR A 875 9.44 24.35 7.17
CA THR A 875 8.99 24.32 5.76
C THR A 875 7.91 25.37 5.53
N THR A 876 7.54 25.62 4.27
CA THR A 876 6.61 26.70 3.90
C THR A 876 5.28 26.66 4.68
N PRO A 877 5.01 27.62 5.58
CA PRO A 877 3.79 27.60 6.40
C PRO A 877 2.57 28.04 5.59
N ALA A 878 1.48 27.26 5.63
CA ALA A 878 0.19 27.66 5.05
C ALA A 878 -0.42 28.85 5.81
N THR A 879 -0.20 28.91 7.12
CA THR A 879 -0.61 30.04 7.97
C THR A 879 0.60 30.79 8.54
N ALA A 880 0.50 32.11 8.66
CA ALA A 880 1.59 32.92 9.20
C ALA A 880 1.77 32.68 10.70
N LEU A 881 3.02 32.47 11.12
CA LEU A 881 3.41 32.49 12.53
C LEU A 881 2.96 33.80 13.20
N THR A 882 2.46 33.68 14.42
CA THR A 882 2.11 34.82 15.27
C THR A 882 3.37 35.58 15.71
N GLN A 883 3.19 36.81 16.21
CA GLN A 883 4.32 37.59 16.69
C GLN A 883 5.01 36.94 17.89
N ASP A 884 4.26 36.25 18.76
CA ASP A 884 4.85 35.60 19.94
C ASP A 884 5.71 34.39 19.52
N GLU A 885 5.31 33.65 18.48
CA GLU A 885 6.12 32.57 17.89
C GLU A 885 7.36 33.12 17.17
N LEU A 886 7.22 34.19 16.38
CA LEU A 886 8.37 34.85 15.76
C LEU A 886 9.39 35.34 16.80
N ASP A 887 8.91 35.91 17.92
CA ASP A 887 9.77 36.33 19.03
C ASP A 887 10.45 35.11 19.71
N ALA A 888 9.77 33.96 19.80
CA ALA A 888 10.31 32.72 20.34
C ALA A 888 11.40 32.11 19.44
N VAL A 889 11.15 32.03 18.14
CA VAL A 889 12.12 31.59 17.13
C VAL A 889 13.34 32.53 17.09
N GLU A 890 13.12 33.84 17.21
CA GLU A 890 14.20 34.84 17.34
C GLU A 890 15.05 34.58 18.60
N ALA A 891 14.41 34.32 19.74
CA ALA A 891 15.08 34.04 21.00
C ALA A 891 15.86 32.72 20.97
N PHE A 892 15.33 31.69 20.31
CA PHE A 892 15.99 30.41 20.08
C PHE A 892 17.30 30.57 19.28
N ARG A 893 17.23 31.27 18.13
CA ARG A 893 18.41 31.64 17.34
C ARG A 893 19.43 32.40 18.18
N ASP A 894 19.00 33.40 18.95
CA ASP A 894 19.89 34.19 19.82
C ASP A 894 20.55 33.38 20.93
N ALA A 895 19.91 32.30 21.37
CA ALA A 895 20.49 31.36 22.34
C ALA A 895 21.57 30.47 21.70
N GLY A 896 21.66 30.42 20.37
CA GLY A 896 22.66 29.69 19.61
C GLY A 896 22.10 28.61 18.69
N GLY A 897 20.78 28.43 18.63
CA GLY A 897 20.14 27.44 17.76
C GLY A 897 20.27 27.79 16.27
N ALA A 898 20.27 26.76 15.43
CA ALA A 898 20.22 26.90 13.97
C ALA A 898 18.76 26.92 13.49
N VAL A 899 18.44 27.76 12.50
CA VAL A 899 17.12 27.73 11.84
C VAL A 899 17.27 27.43 10.36
N VAL A 900 16.56 26.42 9.87
CA VAL A 900 16.54 26.03 8.45
C VAL A 900 15.16 26.31 7.89
N LEU A 901 15.09 27.14 6.86
CA LEU A 901 13.85 27.46 6.14
C LEU A 901 13.86 26.70 4.81
N MET A 902 12.83 25.90 4.53
CA MET A 902 12.71 25.17 3.27
C MET A 902 11.44 25.56 2.50
N GLY A 903 11.64 26.06 1.28
CA GLY A 903 10.57 26.41 0.35
C GLY A 903 10.34 25.34 -0.71
N SER A 904 9.32 25.56 -1.54
CA SER A 904 9.05 24.79 -2.76
C SER A 904 8.43 25.72 -3.81
N ALA A 905 8.65 25.44 -5.10
CA ALA A 905 7.99 26.13 -6.19
C ALA A 905 6.49 25.77 -6.32
N ALA A 906 6.05 24.64 -5.72
CA ALA A 906 4.64 24.27 -5.64
C ALA A 906 3.86 25.13 -4.61
N ALA A 907 4.56 25.86 -3.73
CA ALA A 907 3.91 26.63 -2.70
C ALA A 907 3.16 27.86 -3.26
N PRO A 908 1.94 28.15 -2.79
CA PRO A 908 1.24 29.40 -3.08
C PRO A 908 2.05 30.65 -2.68
N ASP A 909 1.88 31.75 -3.43
CA ASP A 909 2.59 33.02 -3.21
C ASP A 909 2.47 33.55 -1.77
N ASP A 910 1.32 33.36 -1.12
CA ASP A 910 1.07 33.77 0.27
C ASP A 910 1.73 32.85 1.29
N ALA A 911 1.79 31.54 1.04
CA ALA A 911 2.58 30.60 1.85
C ALA A 911 4.08 30.93 1.75
N ILE A 912 4.60 31.21 0.55
CA ILE A 912 5.98 31.70 0.35
C ILE A 912 6.20 33.04 1.10
N ALA A 913 5.20 33.91 1.16
CA ALA A 913 5.27 35.15 1.93
C ALA A 913 5.33 34.89 3.45
N ASN A 914 4.64 33.88 3.96
CA ASN A 914 4.70 33.47 5.36
C ASN A 914 6.12 33.00 5.73
N LEU A 915 6.71 32.09 4.94
CA LEU A 915 8.08 31.60 5.15
C LEU A 915 9.11 32.75 5.10
N ASN A 916 8.98 33.64 4.12
CA ASN A 916 9.83 34.82 4.01
C ASN A 916 9.61 35.83 5.16
N GLY A 917 8.45 35.83 5.80
CA GLY A 917 8.16 36.57 7.03
C GLY A 917 8.97 36.08 8.23
N VAL A 918 9.20 34.76 8.32
CA VAL A 918 10.12 34.17 9.31
C VAL A 918 11.57 34.60 9.03
N ALA A 919 12.00 34.55 7.76
CA ALA A 919 13.32 35.03 7.35
C ALA A 919 13.55 36.52 7.68
N ASP A 920 12.51 37.36 7.49
CA ASP A 920 12.51 38.78 7.89
C ASP A 920 12.71 38.94 9.41
N ALA A 921 12.01 38.15 10.24
CA ALA A 921 12.10 38.20 11.70
C ALA A 921 13.48 37.75 12.22
N LEU A 922 14.06 36.72 11.60
CA LEU A 922 15.41 36.23 11.90
C LEU A 922 16.51 37.22 11.50
N GLY A 923 16.18 38.23 10.69
CA GLY A 923 17.11 39.27 10.26
C GLY A 923 18.05 38.86 9.13
N THR A 924 17.78 37.75 8.45
CA THR A 924 18.52 37.36 7.24
C THR A 924 18.00 38.10 6.01
N ASP A 925 18.88 38.36 5.04
CA ASP A 925 18.50 38.92 3.74
C ASP A 925 18.01 37.85 2.75
N LEU A 926 18.17 36.55 3.04
CA LEU A 926 17.86 35.40 2.16
C LEU A 926 16.36 35.16 1.99
N ARG A 927 15.87 34.94 0.77
CA ARG A 927 14.45 34.73 0.48
C ARG A 927 14.23 33.59 -0.50
N VAL A 928 13.12 32.85 -0.35
CA VAL A 928 12.61 31.96 -1.40
C VAL A 928 11.84 32.80 -2.41
N ASN A 929 12.11 32.64 -3.71
CA ASN A 929 11.38 33.31 -4.78
C ASN A 929 10.14 32.48 -5.18
N THR A 930 9.22 33.11 -5.92
CA THR A 930 8.02 32.48 -6.49
C THR A 930 8.28 31.99 -7.92
N ASP A 931 9.49 31.54 -8.21
CA ASP A 931 9.89 30.99 -9.52
C ASP A 931 10.12 29.50 -9.41
N GLN A 932 10.01 28.78 -10.53
CA GLN A 932 10.35 27.35 -10.61
C GLN A 932 11.66 27.18 -11.37
N VAL A 933 12.53 26.31 -10.86
CA VAL A 933 13.78 25.91 -11.48
C VAL A 933 13.62 24.51 -12.05
N VAL A 934 13.94 24.33 -13.32
CA VAL A 934 13.87 23.05 -14.02
C VAL A 934 15.16 22.76 -14.77
N ASP A 935 15.54 21.49 -14.91
CA ASP A 935 16.72 21.09 -15.69
C ASP A 935 16.45 19.85 -16.53
N ALA A 936 16.30 20.02 -17.85
CA ALA A 936 16.04 18.91 -18.77
C ALA A 936 17.28 18.05 -19.08
N GLU A 937 18.48 18.44 -18.63
CA GLU A 937 19.73 17.71 -18.88
C GLU A 937 20.25 16.98 -17.63
N ASN A 938 20.07 17.55 -16.44
CA ASN A 938 20.55 16.97 -15.17
C ASN A 938 19.38 16.89 -14.18
N ASN A 939 18.71 15.75 -14.15
CA ASN A 939 17.56 15.50 -13.30
C ASN A 939 17.47 14.03 -12.85
N VAL A 940 16.56 13.79 -11.92
CA VAL A 940 16.15 12.46 -11.43
C VAL A 940 14.91 12.00 -12.19
N ASN A 941 14.79 10.69 -12.45
CA ASN A 941 13.64 10.05 -13.10
C ASN A 941 13.19 10.67 -14.45
N GLU A 942 14.12 11.19 -15.24
CA GLU A 942 13.82 11.93 -16.50
C GLU A 942 12.86 13.13 -16.32
N ASP A 943 12.65 13.60 -15.08
CA ASP A 943 11.73 14.68 -14.74
C ASP A 943 12.49 16.02 -14.56
N PRO A 944 12.33 16.99 -15.47
CA PRO A 944 12.98 18.29 -15.34
C PRO A 944 12.66 19.06 -14.06
N GLU A 945 11.59 18.73 -13.34
CA GLU A 945 11.22 19.35 -12.06
C GLU A 945 12.02 18.83 -10.86
N LEU A 946 12.85 17.80 -11.07
CA LEU A 946 13.76 17.20 -10.09
C LEU A 946 15.24 17.45 -10.44
N PRO A 947 15.70 18.71 -10.54
CA PRO A 947 17.06 19.02 -10.96
C PRO A 947 18.12 18.45 -10.00
N ALA A 948 19.10 17.76 -10.55
CA ALA A 948 20.27 17.22 -9.84
C ALA A 948 21.51 18.11 -10.03
N THR A 949 22.38 18.19 -9.02
CA THR A 949 23.61 18.95 -9.13
C THR A 949 24.76 18.43 -8.27
N GLN A 950 25.95 18.41 -8.86
CA GLN A 950 27.21 18.08 -8.20
C GLN A 950 27.94 19.32 -7.65
N ARG A 951 27.23 20.45 -7.52
CA ARG A 951 27.78 21.74 -7.06
C ARG A 951 27.69 21.92 -5.55
N VAL A 952 27.69 20.80 -4.84
CA VAL A 952 27.47 20.69 -3.39
C VAL A 952 28.65 21.27 -2.61
N ASN A 953 29.89 21.19 -3.14
CA ASN A 953 31.06 21.82 -2.52
C ASN A 953 32.20 22.15 -3.54
N MET A 954 32.18 23.35 -4.15
CA MET A 954 33.22 23.74 -5.13
C MET A 954 34.64 23.88 -4.53
N VAL A 955 34.84 23.86 -3.21
CA VAL A 955 36.17 24.02 -2.60
C VAL A 955 36.80 22.69 -2.26
N GLU A 956 36.05 21.74 -1.66
CA GLU A 956 36.56 20.39 -1.32
C GLU A 956 36.86 19.54 -2.56
N ARG A 957 36.13 19.75 -3.67
CA ARG A 957 36.45 19.14 -4.98
C ARG A 957 37.90 19.37 -5.44
N TYR A 958 38.59 20.35 -4.87
CA TYR A 958 39.98 20.67 -5.20
C TYR A 958 40.95 20.41 -4.05
N LEU A 959 40.55 19.68 -3.01
CA LEU A 959 41.40 19.28 -1.91
C LEU A 959 41.72 17.78 -1.99
N ASP A 960 42.92 17.38 -1.61
CA ASP A 960 43.33 15.99 -1.49
C ASP A 960 42.91 15.42 -0.11
N GLU A 961 43.15 14.12 0.09
CA GLU A 961 42.90 13.38 1.35
C GLU A 961 43.54 14.02 2.61
N ASN A 962 44.45 14.99 2.46
CA ASN A 962 45.10 15.71 3.55
C ASN A 962 44.59 17.16 3.71
N GLY A 963 43.58 17.57 2.93
CA GLY A 963 43.06 18.93 2.90
C GLY A 963 43.97 19.94 2.19
N GLU A 964 44.96 19.48 1.40
CA GLU A 964 45.79 20.35 0.55
C GLU A 964 45.23 20.43 -0.88
N ILE A 965 45.53 21.49 -1.63
CA ILE A 965 44.95 21.67 -2.97
C ILE A 965 45.46 20.58 -3.94
N ASP A 966 44.55 19.77 -4.49
CA ASP A 966 44.85 18.83 -5.57
C ASP A 966 45.00 19.57 -6.91
N LEU A 967 46.25 19.79 -7.28
CA LEU A 967 46.64 20.47 -8.50
C LEU A 967 46.26 19.70 -9.78
N GLN A 968 46.02 18.40 -9.71
CA GLN A 968 45.63 17.59 -10.87
C GLN A 968 44.15 17.80 -11.20
N THR A 969 43.27 17.68 -10.21
CA THR A 969 41.84 17.95 -10.35
C THR A 969 41.57 19.41 -10.74
N VAL A 970 42.33 20.37 -10.19
CA VAL A 970 42.30 21.78 -10.63
C VAL A 970 42.70 21.95 -12.10
N GLN A 971 43.67 21.16 -12.61
CA GLN A 971 44.13 21.24 -14.01
C GLN A 971 43.17 20.60 -15.00
N GLU A 972 42.47 19.55 -14.60
CA GLU A 972 41.45 18.86 -15.41
C GLU A 972 40.20 19.74 -15.53
N ALA A 973 39.72 20.33 -14.43
CA ALA A 973 38.64 21.33 -14.45
C ALA A 973 38.96 22.54 -15.36
N PHE A 974 40.21 23.01 -15.35
CA PHE A 974 40.66 24.11 -16.23
C PHE A 974 40.67 23.75 -17.73
N GLN A 975 40.73 22.45 -18.07
CA GLN A 975 40.71 21.97 -19.45
C GLN A 975 39.28 21.76 -19.95
N ASP A 976 38.37 21.35 -19.07
CA ASP A 976 36.94 21.17 -19.38
C ASP A 976 36.16 22.49 -19.38
N SER A 977 36.57 23.50 -18.60
CA SER A 977 35.93 24.82 -18.56
C SER A 977 36.26 25.68 -19.80
N GLN A 978 35.76 25.34 -20.99
CA GLN A 978 35.81 26.29 -22.12
C GLN A 978 34.79 27.43 -22.01
N ASP A 979 33.78 27.35 -21.13
CA ASP A 979 32.74 28.39 -21.03
C ASP A 979 32.44 28.94 -19.61
N GLY A 980 33.16 28.52 -18.55
CA GLY A 980 32.92 28.96 -17.16
C GLY A 980 33.88 30.05 -16.62
N LEU A 981 33.55 31.34 -16.77
CA LEU A 981 34.39 32.48 -16.31
C LEU A 981 34.60 32.60 -14.77
N ILE A 982 33.96 31.76 -13.95
CA ILE A 982 33.91 31.87 -12.48
C ILE A 982 34.67 30.73 -11.77
N GLU A 983 34.73 29.51 -12.29
CA GLU A 983 35.64 28.46 -11.78
C GLU A 983 37.09 28.95 -11.79
N ILE A 984 37.46 29.66 -12.86
CA ILE A 984 38.74 30.35 -12.99
C ILE A 984 38.99 31.33 -11.84
N ARG A 985 37.96 31.99 -11.27
CA ARG A 985 38.12 32.93 -10.15
C ARG A 985 38.25 32.24 -8.80
N ILE A 986 37.55 31.12 -8.59
CA ILE A 986 37.66 30.30 -7.37
C ILE A 986 39.05 29.67 -7.32
N VAL A 987 39.49 29.06 -8.44
CA VAL A 987 40.85 28.55 -8.61
C VAL A 987 41.89 29.66 -8.44
N GLN A 988 41.66 30.87 -8.98
CA GLN A 988 42.56 32.02 -8.75
C GLN A 988 42.61 32.46 -7.28
N ARG A 989 41.50 32.36 -6.55
CA ARG A 989 41.42 32.75 -5.13
C ARG A 989 42.11 31.71 -4.25
N LEU A 990 41.88 30.43 -4.48
CA LEU A 990 42.56 29.32 -3.80
C LEU A 990 44.06 29.35 -4.08
N PHE A 991 44.47 29.63 -5.33
CA PHE A 991 45.87 29.83 -5.69
C PHE A 991 46.48 31.08 -5.03
N GLN A 992 45.72 32.17 -4.86
CA GLN A 992 46.17 33.35 -4.10
C GLN A 992 46.34 33.05 -2.61
N ILE A 993 45.40 32.34 -1.99
CA ILE A 993 45.47 31.95 -0.58
C ILE A 993 46.67 31.01 -0.34
N TYR A 994 46.91 30.06 -1.24
CA TYR A 994 48.10 29.20 -1.20
C TYR A 994 49.41 30.00 -1.28
N LEU A 995 49.48 31.03 -2.14
CA LEU A 995 50.65 31.94 -2.24
C LEU A 995 50.79 32.92 -1.07
N GLU A 996 49.74 33.14 -0.28
CA GLU A 996 49.77 33.99 0.91
C GLU A 996 50.21 33.20 2.16
N ASN A 997 49.96 31.90 2.18
CA ASN A 997 50.28 30.99 3.29
C ASN A 997 51.60 30.20 3.12
N ASN A 998 52.23 30.25 1.94
CA ASN A 998 53.54 29.65 1.62
C ASN A 998 54.48 30.67 0.95
#